data_AF-A0A6L7UU20-F1
#
_entry.id   AF-A0A6L7UU20-F1
#
_cell.length_a   1.000
_cell.length_b   1.000
_cell.length_c   1.000
_cell.angle_alpha   90.00
_cell.angle_beta   90.00
_cell.angle_gamma   90.00
#
_symmetry.space_group_name_H-M   'P 1'
#
loop_
_entity.id
_entity.type
_entity.pdbx_description
1 polymer ?
#
loop_
_entity_poly.entity_id
_entity_poly.type
_entity_poly.pdbx_seq_one_letter_code
_entity_poly.pdbx_strand_id
1 'polypeptide(L)'
;MTEEETQSIELLKHYAADGDGRVILTGMAESIQVAHAFQRTQWVPTGRPSKGWTVNLRTGKIYALTLKRDEVQILLLPEMLRDEERKALEEASDGKYEPAHPPGSARYTLNLTAARELWKSIANAHHAALQQERQASRAKNNPEADAIVDYLSDELELKLPYPERELVGATGTSNPPSAPLLDDYAASDAGKAILRATARSIEVANSESPAGWGTTEDTRGTYVALNVSNACAIRLHEDRVRILLLPDRLDAEVRKALEDLALHSWARPRIPGAHSYELGWQAAADMWESLEDAHRAALTASTHLKNAYHKSHSDEVIDFLNRELGLALPYPGYRTDPRADGLQADDQDQTAGSGRPRFRDLVESLKARGLLFPTETVADYVLALQTKRFAILTGISGTGKTQIAMAVARSFPATIRDQPAEELDASSAPDDAVRMTARPFHFKWRQIVLPVRFAAEVESFLAPTAGSASRMIQVEYPGGLTKLRFYREPNRNVTWLLFAGAHDFRDWYLENVQPGDQFYISFQEGETPDEHRIKLRLAETEVAERELDNRVVVPVRPDWVDNRGLLGYFNPLSNEYSTTPFLSLLLEAQAEEQRAEKEGRDPHPFFVVLDEMNLARVEHYFSDFLSALESGEPISLHESEEVEEGRTESGAVVPRQLRVPNNVFFTGTVNVDETTYMFSPKVLDRAFTIEFDRVDLARISHKMK
;
A
#
# COMPACT_ATOMS: atom_id res chain seq x y z
N MET A 1 -14.79 -22.92 5.93
CA MET A 1 -15.33 -22.70 4.59
C MET A 1 -16.01 -21.34 4.55
N THR A 2 -15.79 -20.56 3.50
CA THR A 2 -16.52 -19.31 3.26
C THR A 2 -17.99 -19.61 2.92
N GLU A 3 -18.85 -18.60 2.99
CA GLU A 3 -20.25 -18.71 2.56
C GLU A 3 -20.34 -19.13 1.06
N GLU A 4 -19.40 -18.65 0.25
CA GLU A 4 -19.29 -18.94 -1.19
C GLU A 4 -18.88 -20.41 -1.46
N GLU A 5 -17.96 -20.96 -0.68
CA GLU A 5 -17.55 -22.37 -0.73
C GLU A 5 -18.72 -23.29 -0.33
N THR A 6 -19.47 -22.92 0.71
CA THR A 6 -20.59 -23.72 1.23
C THR A 6 -21.68 -23.89 0.18
N GLN A 7 -22.06 -22.81 -0.51
CA GLN A 7 -23.12 -22.84 -1.52
C GLN A 7 -22.69 -23.50 -2.84
N SER A 8 -21.40 -23.39 -3.19
CA SER A 8 -20.84 -24.12 -4.34
C SER A 8 -20.91 -25.63 -4.11
N ILE A 9 -20.59 -26.10 -2.89
CA ILE A 9 -20.72 -27.50 -2.51
C ILE A 9 -22.19 -27.95 -2.48
N GLU A 10 -23.13 -27.10 -2.06
CA GLU A 10 -24.57 -27.44 -2.12
C GLU A 10 -25.06 -27.68 -3.56
N LEU A 11 -24.61 -26.87 -4.53
CA LEU A 11 -24.94 -27.09 -5.93
C LEU A 11 -24.35 -28.42 -6.45
N LEU A 12 -23.10 -28.75 -6.08
CA LEU A 12 -22.50 -30.02 -6.46
C LEU A 12 -23.23 -31.21 -5.83
N LYS A 13 -23.67 -31.11 -4.57
CA LYS A 13 -24.52 -32.11 -3.92
C LYS A 13 -25.85 -32.30 -4.65
N HIS A 14 -26.45 -31.21 -5.13
CA HIS A 14 -27.67 -31.30 -5.94
C HIS A 14 -27.44 -32.11 -7.22
N TYR A 15 -26.34 -31.86 -7.92
CA TYR A 15 -25.96 -32.64 -9.10
C TYR A 15 -25.61 -34.10 -8.77
N ALA A 16 -24.92 -34.35 -7.66
CA ALA A 16 -24.53 -35.71 -7.26
C ALA A 16 -25.73 -36.58 -6.88
N ALA A 17 -26.81 -35.97 -6.38
CA ALA A 17 -28.07 -36.63 -6.06
C ALA A 17 -28.95 -36.94 -7.30
N ASP A 18 -28.69 -36.30 -8.43
CA ASP A 18 -29.38 -36.53 -9.70
C ASP A 18 -28.59 -37.52 -10.59
N GLY A 19 -29.28 -38.46 -11.25
CA GLY A 19 -28.63 -39.47 -12.08
C GLY A 19 -27.92 -38.90 -13.31
N ASP A 20 -28.52 -37.89 -13.97
CA ASP A 20 -27.92 -37.20 -15.10
C ASP A 20 -26.83 -36.23 -14.62
N GLY A 21 -27.09 -35.53 -13.51
CA GLY A 21 -26.13 -34.67 -12.81
C GLY A 21 -24.83 -35.40 -12.43
N ARG A 22 -24.91 -36.63 -11.90
CA ARG A 22 -23.74 -37.44 -11.53
C ARG A 22 -22.88 -37.81 -12.75
N VAL A 23 -23.48 -38.04 -13.92
CA VAL A 23 -22.74 -38.28 -15.17
C VAL A 23 -21.98 -37.01 -15.59
N ILE A 24 -22.61 -35.83 -15.46
CA ILE A 24 -21.98 -34.54 -15.77
C ILE A 24 -20.82 -34.24 -14.81
N LEU A 25 -20.98 -34.51 -13.50
CA LEU A 25 -19.89 -34.35 -12.52
C LEU A 25 -18.73 -35.30 -12.79
N THR A 26 -19.02 -36.55 -13.15
CA THR A 26 -18.00 -37.53 -13.55
C THR A 26 -17.24 -37.02 -14.77
N GLY A 27 -17.95 -36.50 -15.76
CA GLY A 27 -17.34 -35.89 -16.93
C GLY A 27 -16.50 -34.65 -16.64
N MET A 28 -16.96 -33.80 -15.71
CA MET A 28 -16.19 -32.64 -15.22
C MET A 28 -14.89 -33.10 -14.55
N ALA A 29 -14.94 -34.17 -13.75
CA ALA A 29 -13.80 -34.79 -13.09
C ALA A 29 -12.80 -35.40 -14.10
N GLU A 30 -13.29 -36.10 -15.13
CA GLU A 30 -12.45 -36.58 -16.25
C GLU A 30 -11.80 -35.42 -17.01
N SER A 31 -12.55 -34.34 -17.25
CA SER A 31 -12.04 -33.14 -17.91
C SER A 31 -10.93 -32.48 -17.10
N ILE A 32 -11.01 -32.50 -15.77
CA ILE A 32 -9.94 -32.06 -14.86
C ILE A 32 -8.69 -32.92 -15.04
N GLN A 33 -8.82 -34.25 -15.05
CA GLN A 33 -7.68 -35.15 -15.23
C GLN A 33 -7.00 -34.97 -16.58
N VAL A 34 -7.79 -34.83 -17.65
CA VAL A 34 -7.26 -34.62 -19.00
C VAL A 34 -6.60 -33.25 -19.12
N ALA A 35 -7.25 -32.19 -18.64
CA ALA A 35 -6.66 -30.85 -18.62
C ALA A 35 -5.36 -30.82 -17.80
N HIS A 36 -5.32 -31.49 -16.65
CA HIS A 36 -4.10 -31.62 -15.85
C HIS A 36 -2.99 -32.39 -16.60
N ALA A 37 -3.32 -33.48 -17.31
CA ALA A 37 -2.34 -34.26 -18.06
C ALA A 37 -1.71 -33.48 -19.23
N PHE A 38 -2.49 -32.64 -19.91
CA PHE A 38 -2.01 -31.83 -21.03
C PHE A 38 -1.40 -30.49 -20.58
N GLN A 39 -1.96 -29.85 -19.55
CA GLN A 39 -1.67 -28.47 -19.16
C GLN A 39 -1.93 -28.23 -17.64
N ARG A 40 -0.99 -28.67 -16.80
CA ARG A 40 -1.11 -28.75 -15.32
C ARG A 40 -1.54 -27.46 -14.59
N THR A 41 -1.29 -26.29 -15.17
CA THR A 41 -1.50 -24.96 -14.55
C THR A 41 -2.68 -24.16 -15.11
N GLN A 42 -3.54 -24.76 -15.96
CA GLN A 42 -4.51 -24.00 -16.79
C GLN A 42 -5.98 -24.24 -16.46
N TRP A 43 -6.27 -25.15 -15.55
CA TRP A 43 -7.63 -25.47 -15.17
C TRP A 43 -7.91 -25.02 -13.74
N VAL A 44 -9.06 -24.40 -13.51
CA VAL A 44 -9.47 -23.96 -12.17
C VAL A 44 -10.99 -24.06 -12.05
N PRO A 45 -11.51 -24.91 -11.13
CA PRO A 45 -12.90 -24.82 -10.72
C PRO A 45 -13.09 -23.63 -9.79
N THR A 46 -14.17 -22.87 -9.97
CA THR A 46 -14.49 -21.67 -9.16
C THR A 46 -15.98 -21.60 -8.85
N GLY A 47 -16.34 -21.13 -7.66
CA GLY A 47 -17.69 -20.74 -7.30
C GLY A 47 -17.95 -19.28 -7.69
N ARG A 48 -19.15 -18.94 -8.17
CA ARG A 48 -19.51 -17.52 -8.39
C ARG A 48 -20.95 -17.19 -7.93
N PRO A 49 -21.12 -16.25 -6.98
CA PRO A 49 -22.45 -15.78 -6.54
C PRO A 49 -23.14 -14.87 -7.56
N SER A 50 -22.36 -14.04 -8.27
CA SER A 50 -22.87 -12.86 -8.99
C SER A 50 -23.71 -13.17 -10.26
N LYS A 51 -23.93 -14.44 -10.60
CA LYS A 51 -24.68 -14.90 -11.79
C LYS A 51 -25.63 -16.07 -11.49
N GLY A 52 -26.21 -16.09 -10.29
CA GLY A 52 -27.18 -17.12 -9.90
C GLY A 52 -26.54 -18.46 -9.53
N TRP A 53 -25.59 -18.42 -8.59
CA TRP A 53 -24.87 -19.55 -7.98
C TRP A 53 -24.43 -20.62 -8.98
N THR A 54 -23.20 -20.47 -9.46
CA THR A 54 -22.65 -21.36 -10.49
C THR A 54 -21.30 -21.94 -10.10
N VAL A 55 -21.07 -23.22 -10.41
CA VAL A 55 -19.74 -23.82 -10.40
C VAL A 55 -19.18 -23.79 -11.80
N ASN A 56 -18.06 -23.09 -11.99
CA ASN A 56 -17.41 -22.95 -13.28
C ASN A 56 -16.13 -23.79 -13.30
N LEU A 57 -16.00 -24.73 -14.22
CA LEU A 57 -14.72 -25.33 -14.58
C LEU A 57 -14.26 -24.70 -15.89
N ARG A 58 -13.13 -24.00 -15.85
CA ARG A 58 -12.43 -23.60 -17.06
C ARG A 58 -11.23 -24.51 -17.22
N THR A 59 -11.10 -25.18 -18.36
CA THR A 59 -9.95 -26.06 -18.68
C THR A 59 -9.06 -25.50 -19.78
N GLY A 60 -9.48 -24.44 -20.47
CA GLY A 60 -8.69 -23.75 -21.51
C GLY A 60 -9.24 -22.39 -21.90
N LYS A 61 -8.68 -21.75 -22.94
CA LYS A 61 -9.24 -20.50 -23.49
C LYS A 61 -10.55 -20.76 -24.20
N ILE A 62 -10.64 -21.89 -24.89
CA ILE A 62 -11.74 -22.27 -25.77
C ILE A 62 -12.70 -23.31 -25.18
N TYR A 63 -12.47 -23.79 -23.95
CA TYR A 63 -13.39 -24.71 -23.27
C TYR A 63 -13.69 -24.28 -21.83
N ALA A 64 -14.99 -24.19 -21.49
CA ALA A 64 -15.45 -23.96 -20.13
C ALA A 64 -16.83 -24.61 -19.88
N LEU A 65 -17.01 -25.15 -18.68
CA LEU A 65 -18.24 -25.73 -18.18
C LEU A 65 -18.77 -24.85 -17.04
N THR A 66 -20.05 -24.50 -17.08
CA THR A 66 -20.73 -23.75 -16.01
C THR A 66 -21.95 -24.55 -15.57
N LEU A 67 -21.92 -25.08 -14.36
CA LEU A 67 -23.05 -25.73 -13.71
C LEU A 67 -23.94 -24.66 -13.06
N LYS A 68 -25.24 -24.73 -13.34
CA LYS A 68 -26.31 -23.99 -12.65
C LYS A 68 -27.33 -24.99 -12.14
N ARG A 69 -28.27 -24.54 -11.31
CA ARG A 69 -29.27 -25.42 -10.65
C ARG A 69 -29.88 -26.49 -11.58
N ASP A 70 -30.45 -26.10 -12.71
CA ASP A 70 -31.19 -27.02 -13.60
C ASP A 70 -30.65 -27.06 -15.05
N GLU A 71 -29.51 -26.39 -15.30
CA GLU A 71 -28.92 -26.29 -16.64
C GLU A 71 -27.40 -26.26 -16.59
N VAL A 72 -26.78 -26.69 -17.69
CA VAL A 72 -25.33 -26.68 -17.90
C VAL A 72 -25.02 -25.79 -19.09
N GLN A 73 -24.08 -24.87 -18.92
CA GLN A 73 -23.55 -24.08 -20.03
C GLN A 73 -22.18 -24.59 -20.43
N ILE A 74 -21.97 -24.74 -21.73
CA ILE A 74 -20.76 -25.28 -22.32
C ILE A 74 -20.24 -24.29 -23.33
N LEU A 75 -19.03 -23.80 -23.12
CA LEU A 75 -18.26 -23.02 -24.09
C LEU A 75 -17.34 -23.98 -24.83
N LEU A 76 -17.41 -24.01 -26.16
CA LEU A 76 -16.48 -24.76 -27.01
C LEU A 76 -16.32 -24.11 -28.39
N LEU A 77 -15.33 -24.57 -29.17
CA LEU A 77 -15.22 -24.26 -30.59
C LEU A 77 -16.12 -25.22 -31.40
N PRO A 78 -17.15 -24.74 -32.12
CA PRO A 78 -18.04 -25.59 -32.90
C PRO A 78 -17.32 -26.39 -33.99
N GLU A 79 -16.18 -25.90 -34.47
CA GLU A 79 -15.30 -26.58 -35.43
C GLU A 79 -14.62 -27.85 -34.88
N MET A 80 -14.63 -28.05 -33.55
CA MET A 80 -14.11 -29.27 -32.91
C MET A 80 -15.14 -30.40 -32.88
N LEU A 81 -16.39 -30.13 -33.28
CA LEU A 81 -17.47 -31.10 -33.37
C LEU A 81 -17.66 -31.54 -34.83
N ARG A 82 -18.09 -32.77 -35.03
CA ARG A 82 -18.59 -33.20 -36.35
C ARG A 82 -19.91 -32.51 -36.65
N ASP A 83 -20.23 -32.30 -37.92
CA ASP A 83 -21.46 -31.58 -38.33
C ASP A 83 -22.75 -32.15 -37.72
N GLU A 84 -22.85 -33.47 -37.58
CA GLU A 84 -23.99 -34.14 -36.95
C GLU A 84 -24.07 -33.87 -35.44
N GLU A 85 -22.92 -33.87 -34.74
CA GLU A 85 -22.84 -33.58 -33.30
C GLU A 85 -23.12 -32.10 -33.00
N ARG A 86 -22.62 -31.22 -33.87
CA ARG A 86 -22.89 -29.79 -33.79
C ARG A 86 -24.38 -29.50 -33.95
N LYS A 87 -25.05 -30.08 -34.94
CA LYS A 87 -26.49 -29.92 -35.14
C LYS A 87 -27.29 -30.45 -33.94
N ALA A 88 -26.93 -31.63 -33.43
CA ALA A 88 -27.57 -32.18 -32.24
C ALA A 88 -27.41 -31.25 -31.01
N LEU A 89 -26.25 -30.61 -30.85
CA LEU A 89 -25.99 -29.64 -29.79
C LEU A 89 -26.78 -28.34 -29.95
N GLU A 90 -26.89 -27.83 -31.19
CA GLU A 90 -27.68 -26.65 -31.52
C GLU A 90 -29.19 -26.89 -31.30
N GLU A 91 -29.70 -28.06 -31.71
CA GLU A 91 -31.08 -28.49 -31.49
C GLU A 91 -31.39 -28.67 -29.99
N ALA A 92 -30.51 -29.36 -29.26
CA ALA A 92 -30.66 -29.60 -27.82
C ALA A 92 -30.55 -28.32 -26.97
N SER A 93 -29.96 -27.25 -27.52
CA SER A 93 -29.86 -25.95 -26.85
C SER A 93 -31.14 -25.11 -26.98
N ASP A 94 -32.14 -25.54 -27.77
CA ASP A 94 -33.42 -24.85 -27.97
C ASP A 94 -33.26 -23.34 -28.26
N GLY A 95 -32.33 -23.02 -29.18
CA GLY A 95 -32.01 -21.63 -29.55
C GLY A 95 -31.18 -20.84 -28.52
N LYS A 96 -30.83 -21.43 -27.37
CA LYS A 96 -29.95 -20.83 -26.35
C LYS A 96 -28.48 -21.13 -26.62
N TYR A 97 -28.03 -20.85 -27.85
CA TYR A 97 -26.60 -20.81 -28.16
C TYR A 97 -26.19 -19.44 -28.73
N GLU A 98 -25.03 -18.94 -28.29
CA GLU A 98 -24.54 -17.60 -28.67
C GLU A 98 -23.04 -17.62 -29.01
N PRO A 99 -22.58 -16.80 -29.96
CA PRO A 99 -21.16 -16.57 -30.17
C PRO A 99 -20.50 -16.04 -28.89
N ALA A 100 -19.33 -16.57 -28.55
CA ALA A 100 -18.62 -16.22 -27.33
C ALA A 100 -17.17 -15.81 -27.63
N HIS A 101 -16.48 -15.30 -26.62
CA HIS A 101 -15.03 -15.08 -26.69
C HIS A 101 -14.29 -16.32 -26.15
N PRO A 102 -13.22 -16.78 -26.84
CA PRO A 102 -12.54 -16.17 -28.00
C PRO A 102 -13.27 -16.33 -29.36
N PRO A 103 -12.94 -15.52 -30.39
CA PRO A 103 -13.63 -15.58 -31.69
C PRO A 103 -13.69 -16.99 -32.27
N GLY A 104 -14.85 -17.35 -32.83
CA GLY A 104 -15.12 -18.70 -33.32
C GLY A 104 -15.69 -19.65 -32.27
N SER A 105 -15.64 -19.32 -30.98
CA SER A 105 -16.30 -20.12 -29.92
C SER A 105 -17.78 -19.80 -29.80
N ALA A 106 -18.56 -20.78 -29.32
CA ALA A 106 -19.97 -20.61 -29.00
C ALA A 106 -20.28 -21.19 -27.62
N ARG A 107 -21.23 -20.56 -26.92
CA ARG A 107 -21.76 -21.05 -25.66
C ARG A 107 -23.12 -21.71 -25.92
N TYR A 108 -23.27 -22.94 -25.45
CA TYR A 108 -24.50 -23.74 -25.53
C TYR A 108 -25.09 -23.90 -24.13
N THR A 109 -26.40 -23.75 -23.97
CA THR A 109 -27.09 -23.98 -22.69
C THR A 109 -28.02 -25.18 -22.82
N LEU A 110 -27.77 -26.22 -22.03
CA LEU A 110 -28.46 -27.50 -22.08
C LEU A 110 -29.15 -27.79 -20.74
N ASN A 111 -30.28 -28.50 -20.76
CA ASN A 111 -30.78 -29.16 -19.56
C ASN A 111 -29.93 -30.40 -19.22
N LEU A 112 -30.10 -30.96 -18.02
CA LEU A 112 -29.28 -32.08 -17.52
C LEU A 112 -29.32 -33.32 -18.44
N THR A 113 -30.51 -33.72 -18.89
CA THR A 113 -30.68 -34.89 -19.74
C THR A 113 -29.99 -34.73 -21.10
N ALA A 114 -30.16 -33.57 -21.75
CA ALA A 114 -29.50 -33.26 -23.01
C ALA A 114 -27.96 -33.17 -22.85
N ALA A 115 -27.49 -32.55 -21.76
CA ALA A 115 -26.06 -32.49 -21.45
C ALA A 115 -25.46 -33.88 -21.25
N ARG A 116 -26.20 -34.79 -20.59
CA ARG A 116 -25.80 -36.18 -20.37
C ARG A 116 -25.75 -36.98 -21.68
N GLU A 117 -26.73 -36.83 -22.57
CA GLU A 117 -26.76 -37.55 -23.86
C GLU A 117 -25.62 -37.12 -24.79
N LEU A 118 -25.31 -35.83 -24.82
CA LEU A 118 -24.27 -35.26 -25.69
C LEU A 118 -22.87 -35.25 -25.07
N TRP A 119 -22.74 -35.68 -23.81
CA TRP A 119 -21.51 -35.55 -23.03
C TRP A 119 -20.28 -36.13 -23.73
N LYS A 120 -20.44 -37.30 -24.36
CA LYS A 120 -19.34 -37.95 -25.07
C LYS A 120 -18.80 -37.09 -26.22
N SER A 121 -19.68 -36.44 -26.97
CA SER A 121 -19.30 -35.54 -28.08
C SER A 121 -18.63 -34.28 -27.54
N ILE A 122 -19.17 -33.72 -26.45
CA ILE A 122 -18.61 -32.57 -25.74
C ILE A 122 -17.20 -32.86 -25.22
N ALA A 123 -16.99 -34.01 -24.56
CA ALA A 123 -15.70 -34.43 -24.02
C ALA A 123 -14.66 -34.68 -25.13
N ASN A 124 -15.07 -35.27 -26.26
CA ASN A 124 -14.18 -35.45 -27.40
C ASN A 124 -13.74 -34.11 -28.01
N ALA A 125 -14.68 -33.17 -28.17
CA ALA A 125 -14.38 -31.82 -28.65
C ALA A 125 -13.43 -31.07 -27.69
N HIS A 126 -13.63 -31.23 -26.37
CA HIS A 126 -12.73 -30.72 -25.35
C HIS A 126 -11.31 -31.29 -25.49
N HIS A 127 -11.17 -32.61 -25.63
CA HIS A 127 -9.86 -33.25 -25.74
C HIS A 127 -9.13 -32.79 -27.02
N ALA A 128 -9.85 -32.66 -28.14
CA ALA A 128 -9.31 -32.13 -29.39
C ALA A 128 -8.89 -30.66 -29.26
N ALA A 129 -9.70 -29.85 -28.58
CA ALA A 129 -9.40 -28.45 -28.29
C ALA A 129 -8.11 -28.29 -27.46
N LEU A 130 -7.96 -29.07 -26.39
CA LEU A 130 -6.76 -29.05 -25.53
C LEU A 130 -5.48 -29.42 -26.29
N GLN A 131 -5.57 -30.28 -27.31
CA GLN A 131 -4.43 -30.64 -28.16
C GLN A 131 -4.01 -29.50 -29.10
N GLN A 132 -4.95 -28.63 -29.49
CA GLN A 132 -4.70 -27.51 -30.41
C GLN A 132 -4.28 -26.22 -29.69
N GLU A 133 -4.61 -26.07 -28.41
CA GLU A 133 -4.17 -24.93 -27.59
C GLU A 133 -2.65 -25.01 -27.29
N ARG A 134 -1.83 -24.40 -28.16
CA ARG A 134 -0.36 -24.27 -27.97
C ARG A 134 0.07 -23.22 -26.94
N GLN A 135 -0.86 -22.48 -26.32
CA GLN A 135 -0.52 -21.38 -25.41
C GLN A 135 -0.84 -21.69 -23.95
N ALA A 136 0.14 -21.41 -23.10
CA ALA A 136 0.00 -21.46 -21.66
C ALA A 136 -0.73 -20.23 -21.11
N SER A 137 -1.92 -20.42 -20.55
CA SER A 137 -2.65 -19.42 -19.76
C SER A 137 -2.70 -19.81 -18.28
N ARG A 138 -2.22 -18.93 -17.40
CA ARG A 138 -2.01 -19.23 -15.97
C ARG A 138 -3.32 -19.20 -15.16
N ALA A 139 -3.52 -20.21 -14.32
CA ALA A 139 -4.43 -20.18 -13.17
C ALA A 139 -3.92 -19.19 -12.09
N LYS A 140 -4.80 -18.36 -11.53
CA LYS A 140 -4.52 -17.59 -10.30
C LYS A 140 -4.78 -18.46 -9.08
N ASN A 141 -4.08 -18.22 -7.98
CA ASN A 141 -4.38 -18.82 -6.66
C ASN A 141 -5.86 -18.67 -6.33
N ASN A 142 -6.59 -19.79 -6.28
CA ASN A 142 -7.97 -19.83 -5.80
C ASN A 142 -8.13 -20.95 -4.76
N PRO A 143 -8.23 -20.62 -3.46
CA PRO A 143 -8.49 -21.59 -2.38
C PRO A 143 -9.76 -22.42 -2.61
N GLU A 144 -10.78 -21.85 -3.27
CA GLU A 144 -12.04 -22.54 -3.58
C GLU A 144 -11.85 -23.73 -4.53
N ALA A 145 -10.79 -23.72 -5.33
CA ALA A 145 -10.51 -24.80 -6.28
C ALA A 145 -10.20 -26.11 -5.54
N ASP A 146 -9.49 -26.03 -4.41
CA ASP A 146 -9.18 -27.18 -3.57
C ASP A 146 -10.46 -27.77 -2.98
N ALA A 147 -11.34 -26.93 -2.41
CA ALA A 147 -12.59 -27.39 -1.82
C ALA A 147 -13.52 -28.09 -2.83
N ILE A 148 -13.57 -27.62 -4.08
CA ILE A 148 -14.33 -28.28 -5.15
C ILE A 148 -13.66 -29.59 -5.58
N VAL A 149 -12.33 -29.64 -5.69
CA VAL A 149 -11.57 -30.84 -6.03
C VAL A 149 -11.70 -31.91 -4.93
N ASP A 150 -11.63 -31.51 -3.67
CA ASP A 150 -11.82 -32.37 -2.50
C ASP A 150 -13.22 -32.99 -2.52
N TYR A 151 -14.26 -32.16 -2.69
CA TYR A 151 -15.63 -32.65 -2.77
C TYR A 151 -15.84 -33.64 -3.92
N LEU A 152 -15.36 -33.30 -5.12
CA LEU A 152 -15.51 -34.19 -6.29
C LEU A 152 -14.73 -35.50 -6.11
N SER A 153 -13.55 -35.44 -5.49
CA SER A 153 -12.71 -36.63 -5.22
C SER A 153 -13.41 -37.58 -4.25
N ASP A 154 -14.00 -37.03 -3.18
CA ASP A 154 -14.72 -37.79 -2.17
C ASP A 154 -16.05 -38.34 -2.70
N GLU A 155 -16.86 -37.52 -3.36
CA GLU A 155 -18.21 -37.88 -3.83
C GLU A 155 -18.19 -38.90 -4.98
N LEU A 156 -17.19 -38.80 -5.87
CA LEU A 156 -17.06 -39.68 -7.04
C LEU A 156 -16.09 -40.84 -6.80
N GLU A 157 -15.46 -40.92 -5.64
CA GLU A 157 -14.41 -41.90 -5.31
C GLU A 157 -13.24 -41.88 -6.32
N LEU A 158 -12.86 -40.69 -6.79
CA LEU A 158 -11.81 -40.47 -7.78
C LEU A 158 -10.60 -39.78 -7.14
N LYS A 159 -9.38 -40.16 -7.56
CA LYS A 159 -8.17 -39.40 -7.23
C LYS A 159 -7.99 -38.29 -8.27
N LEU A 160 -8.52 -37.11 -7.97
CA LEU A 160 -8.31 -35.94 -8.83
C LEU A 160 -6.99 -35.25 -8.50
N PRO A 161 -6.26 -34.80 -9.54
CA PRO A 161 -5.11 -33.95 -9.31
C PRO A 161 -5.58 -32.58 -8.83
N TYR A 162 -4.78 -31.91 -8.02
CA TYR A 162 -4.96 -30.48 -7.74
C TYR A 162 -4.34 -29.67 -8.87
N PRO A 163 -4.86 -28.48 -9.19
CA PRO A 163 -4.23 -27.64 -10.19
C PRO A 163 -2.83 -27.28 -9.69
N GLU A 164 -1.79 -27.55 -10.51
CA GLU A 164 -0.42 -27.19 -10.12
C GLU A 164 -0.34 -25.68 -9.99
N ARG A 165 0.07 -25.24 -8.82
CA ARG A 165 0.32 -23.84 -8.51
C ARG A 165 1.76 -23.53 -8.89
N GLU A 166 1.98 -22.53 -9.73
CA GLU A 166 3.28 -21.85 -9.68
C GLU A 166 3.34 -21.19 -8.29
N LEU A 167 4.27 -21.64 -7.44
CA LEU A 167 4.77 -20.85 -6.33
C LEU A 167 5.26 -19.54 -6.92
N VAL A 168 4.53 -18.45 -6.68
CA VAL A 168 5.09 -17.11 -6.88
C VAL A 168 6.14 -16.92 -5.79
N GLY A 169 7.39 -17.27 -6.11
CA GLY A 169 8.58 -16.81 -5.40
C GLY A 169 9.09 -17.68 -4.24
N ALA A 170 9.41 -18.95 -4.48
CA ALA A 170 10.46 -19.65 -3.73
C ALA A 170 11.06 -20.75 -4.59
N THR A 171 11.96 -20.39 -5.50
CA THR A 171 13.11 -21.20 -5.96
C THR A 171 13.81 -20.46 -7.09
N GLY A 172 15.09 -20.19 -6.89
CA GLY A 172 15.96 -19.71 -7.95
C GLY A 172 16.03 -20.73 -9.08
N THR A 173 15.58 -20.32 -10.25
CA THR A 173 16.30 -20.62 -11.49
C THR A 173 16.42 -19.32 -12.26
N SER A 174 17.67 -18.93 -12.49
CA SER A 174 18.04 -17.88 -13.41
C SER A 174 17.44 -18.19 -14.80
N ASN A 175 16.46 -17.40 -15.22
CA ASN A 175 16.27 -17.08 -16.62
C ASN A 175 16.36 -15.56 -16.75
N PRO A 176 17.01 -15.04 -17.81
CA PRO A 176 17.36 -13.63 -17.95
C PRO A 176 16.10 -12.76 -18.07
N PRO A 177 16.22 -11.44 -17.78
CA PRO A 177 15.10 -10.52 -17.92
C PRO A 177 14.60 -10.54 -19.37
N SER A 178 13.28 -10.65 -19.54
CA SER A 178 12.63 -10.49 -20.84
C SER A 178 12.79 -9.04 -21.31
N ALA A 179 13.61 -8.82 -22.34
CA ALA A 179 13.54 -7.63 -23.19
C ALA A 179 13.69 -7.91 -24.71
N PRO A 180 13.45 -9.12 -25.29
CA PRO A 180 13.74 -9.32 -26.72
C PRO A 180 12.90 -8.43 -27.65
N LEU A 181 11.61 -8.19 -27.37
CA LEU A 181 10.72 -7.52 -28.33
C LEU A 181 10.99 -6.02 -28.50
N LEU A 182 11.16 -5.27 -27.41
CA LEU A 182 11.44 -3.83 -27.52
C LEU A 182 12.85 -3.60 -28.10
N ASP A 183 13.80 -4.48 -27.78
CA ASP A 183 15.13 -4.48 -28.40
C ASP A 183 15.04 -4.77 -29.91
N ASP A 184 14.16 -5.68 -30.37
CA ASP A 184 13.93 -5.95 -31.79
C ASP A 184 13.34 -4.75 -32.54
N TYR A 185 12.41 -4.01 -31.90
CA TYR A 185 11.90 -2.75 -32.46
C TYR A 185 13.00 -1.68 -32.47
N ALA A 186 13.82 -1.59 -31.42
CA ALA A 186 14.95 -0.67 -31.36
C ALA A 186 16.07 -1.02 -32.37
N ALA A 187 16.13 -2.25 -32.86
CA ALA A 187 17.14 -2.67 -33.82
C ALA A 187 16.92 -2.14 -35.26
N SER A 188 15.75 -1.58 -35.58
CA SER A 188 15.42 -1.09 -36.93
C SER A 188 14.87 0.34 -36.94
N ASP A 189 15.07 1.09 -38.05
CA ASP A 189 14.55 2.45 -38.19
C ASP A 189 13.01 2.49 -38.17
N ALA A 190 12.37 1.50 -38.79
CA ALA A 190 10.92 1.34 -38.78
C ALA A 190 10.40 1.05 -37.36
N GLY A 191 11.06 0.16 -36.62
CA GLY A 191 10.69 -0.13 -35.23
C GLY A 191 10.90 1.08 -34.33
N LYS A 192 12.01 1.84 -34.47
CA LYS A 192 12.20 3.11 -33.75
C LYS A 192 11.14 4.15 -34.07
N ALA A 193 10.65 4.22 -35.31
CA ALA A 193 9.53 5.09 -35.67
C ALA A 193 8.26 4.72 -34.91
N ILE A 194 7.95 3.42 -34.79
CA ILE A 194 6.83 2.91 -33.99
C ILE A 194 7.00 3.16 -32.49
N LEU A 195 8.22 3.08 -31.95
CA LEU A 195 8.47 3.40 -30.55
C LEU A 195 8.26 4.89 -30.27
N ARG A 196 8.71 5.79 -31.15
CA ARG A 196 8.46 7.24 -31.05
C ARG A 196 6.99 7.58 -31.18
N ALA A 197 6.29 6.93 -32.10
CA ALA A 197 4.85 6.97 -32.24
C ALA A 197 4.13 6.61 -30.93
N THR A 198 4.54 5.50 -30.31
CA THR A 198 3.99 5.05 -29.02
C THR A 198 4.27 6.06 -27.90
N ALA A 199 5.47 6.62 -27.85
CA ALA A 199 5.86 7.67 -26.91
C ALA A 199 4.99 8.92 -27.03
N ARG A 200 4.75 9.43 -28.25
CA ARG A 200 3.83 10.56 -28.49
C ARG A 200 2.40 10.25 -28.04
N SER A 201 1.92 9.03 -28.29
CA SER A 201 0.60 8.59 -27.84
C SER A 201 0.46 8.54 -26.33
N ILE A 202 1.53 8.21 -25.61
CA ILE A 202 1.59 8.26 -24.14
C ILE A 202 1.43 9.71 -23.65
N GLU A 203 2.15 10.66 -24.23
CA GLU A 203 2.06 12.08 -23.85
C GLU A 203 0.64 12.62 -24.04
N VAL A 204 0.00 12.30 -25.17
CA VAL A 204 -1.39 12.67 -25.46
C VAL A 204 -2.36 12.03 -24.46
N ALA A 205 -2.25 10.72 -24.23
CA ALA A 205 -3.12 10.04 -23.28
C ALA A 205 -2.97 10.62 -21.87
N ASN A 206 -1.74 10.98 -21.49
CA ASN A 206 -1.45 11.59 -20.19
C ASN A 206 -1.98 13.01 -20.07
N SER A 207 -1.88 13.84 -21.12
CA SER A 207 -2.41 15.21 -21.09
C SER A 207 -3.93 15.25 -20.99
N GLU A 208 -4.61 14.32 -21.66
CA GLU A 208 -6.08 14.22 -21.62
C GLU A 208 -6.58 13.61 -20.30
N SER A 209 -5.91 12.56 -19.82
CA SER A 209 -6.35 11.84 -18.63
C SER A 209 -5.19 11.10 -17.94
N PRO A 210 -4.49 11.72 -16.98
CA PRO A 210 -3.33 11.10 -16.31
C PRO A 210 -3.62 9.74 -15.69
N ALA A 211 -4.82 9.54 -15.14
CA ALA A 211 -5.27 8.27 -14.52
C ALA A 211 -6.00 7.32 -15.49
N GLY A 212 -6.10 7.72 -16.76
CA GLY A 212 -6.89 7.05 -17.79
C GLY A 212 -6.11 6.11 -18.69
N TRP A 213 -4.81 5.90 -18.48
CA TRP A 213 -3.98 5.08 -19.36
C TRP A 213 -2.96 4.22 -18.59
N GLY A 214 -2.30 3.30 -19.28
CA GLY A 214 -1.14 2.56 -18.76
C GLY A 214 -0.53 1.62 -19.81
N THR A 215 0.76 1.32 -19.67
CA THR A 215 1.46 0.31 -20.48
C THR A 215 1.30 -1.08 -19.90
N THR A 216 1.35 -2.13 -20.73
CA THR A 216 1.44 -3.52 -20.26
C THR A 216 2.48 -4.23 -21.08
N GLU A 217 3.38 -4.93 -20.40
CA GLU A 217 4.25 -5.93 -20.99
C GLU A 217 3.79 -7.30 -20.56
N ASP A 218 3.66 -8.21 -21.52
CA ASP A 218 3.42 -9.60 -21.19
C ASP A 218 4.64 -10.22 -20.50
N THR A 219 4.43 -11.05 -19.48
CA THR A 219 5.49 -11.70 -18.66
C THR A 219 6.47 -12.60 -19.44
N ARG A 220 6.27 -12.76 -20.76
CA ARG A 220 7.14 -13.49 -21.67
C ARG A 220 7.81 -12.60 -22.72
N GLY A 221 7.59 -11.28 -22.66
CA GLY A 221 8.06 -10.30 -23.64
C GLY A 221 7.42 -10.42 -25.02
N THR A 222 6.26 -11.08 -25.16
CA THR A 222 5.67 -11.40 -26.49
C THR A 222 4.83 -10.27 -27.08
N TYR A 223 4.38 -9.33 -26.25
CA TYR A 223 3.74 -8.10 -26.70
C TYR A 223 3.90 -6.98 -25.68
N VAL A 224 3.87 -5.75 -26.19
CA VAL A 224 3.80 -4.52 -25.40
C VAL A 224 2.55 -3.76 -25.83
N ALA A 225 1.79 -3.22 -24.89
CA ALA A 225 0.54 -2.53 -25.19
C ALA A 225 0.42 -1.19 -24.45
N LEU A 226 -0.04 -0.15 -25.16
CA LEU A 226 -0.59 1.06 -24.57
C LEU A 226 -2.10 0.89 -24.42
N ASN A 227 -2.58 0.93 -23.18
CA ASN A 227 -4.00 0.86 -22.85
C ASN A 227 -4.51 2.24 -22.45
N VAL A 228 -5.65 2.64 -23.01
CA VAL A 228 -6.36 3.88 -22.68
C VAL A 228 -7.78 3.51 -22.31
N SER A 229 -8.13 3.73 -21.04
CA SER A 229 -9.28 3.15 -20.35
C SER A 229 -9.32 1.62 -20.52
N ASN A 230 -10.41 1.08 -21.06
CA ASN A 230 -10.54 -0.34 -21.37
C ASN A 230 -10.26 -0.68 -22.84
N ALA A 231 -9.72 0.26 -23.62
CA ALA A 231 -9.35 0.05 -25.00
C ALA A 231 -7.82 -0.06 -25.12
N CYS A 232 -7.36 -1.02 -25.91
CA CYS A 232 -5.96 -1.10 -26.28
C CYS A 232 -5.74 -0.17 -27.49
N ALA A 233 -4.93 0.88 -27.29
CA ALA A 233 -4.69 1.94 -28.25
C ALA A 233 -3.56 1.56 -29.22
N ILE A 234 -2.47 1.00 -28.69
CA ILE A 234 -1.35 0.46 -29.47
C ILE A 234 -0.98 -0.90 -28.88
N ARG A 235 -0.68 -1.88 -29.73
CA ARG A 235 -0.06 -3.15 -29.31
C ARG A 235 1.02 -3.57 -30.29
N LEU A 236 2.21 -3.76 -29.76
CA LEU A 236 3.40 -4.23 -30.47
C LEU A 236 3.51 -5.74 -30.29
N HIS A 237 3.68 -6.45 -31.39
CA HIS A 237 4.06 -7.87 -31.46
C HIS A 237 5.32 -8.01 -32.31
N GLU A 238 5.92 -9.20 -32.34
CA GLU A 238 7.16 -9.49 -33.07
C GLU A 238 7.16 -9.02 -34.53
N ASP A 239 6.05 -9.21 -35.26
CA ASP A 239 5.94 -8.89 -36.70
C ASP A 239 4.83 -7.88 -37.06
N ARG A 240 4.04 -7.45 -36.08
CA ARG A 240 2.82 -6.68 -36.32
C ARG A 240 2.55 -5.64 -35.25
N VAL A 241 1.91 -4.55 -35.68
CA VAL A 241 1.45 -3.47 -34.83
C VAL A 241 -0.05 -3.35 -35.00
N ARG A 242 -0.74 -3.28 -33.87
CA ARG A 242 -2.16 -2.98 -33.82
C ARG A 242 -2.37 -1.56 -33.33
N ILE A 243 -3.20 -0.80 -34.04
CA ILE A 243 -3.47 0.62 -33.76
C ILE A 243 -4.98 0.84 -33.71
N LEU A 244 -5.43 1.65 -32.75
CA LEU A 244 -6.80 2.13 -32.64
C LEU A 244 -6.96 3.48 -33.35
N LEU A 245 -7.91 3.59 -34.27
CA LEU A 245 -8.13 4.78 -35.10
C LEU A 245 -9.62 5.12 -35.19
N LEU A 246 -9.93 6.40 -35.46
CA LEU A 246 -11.24 6.84 -35.95
C LEU A 246 -11.18 6.96 -37.48
N PRO A 247 -11.71 5.99 -38.26
CA PRO A 247 -11.53 5.96 -39.71
C PRO A 247 -12.13 7.16 -40.44
N ASP A 248 -13.17 7.78 -39.86
CA ASP A 248 -13.83 8.96 -40.44
C ASP A 248 -12.99 10.25 -40.29
N ARG A 249 -11.85 10.17 -39.59
CA ARG A 249 -10.86 11.24 -39.48
C ARG A 249 -9.70 11.09 -40.48
N LEU A 250 -9.69 10.02 -41.27
CA LEU A 250 -8.70 9.80 -42.32
C LEU A 250 -9.22 10.32 -43.67
N ASP A 251 -8.31 10.86 -44.48
CA ASP A 251 -8.58 11.14 -45.89
C ASP A 251 -8.97 9.86 -46.63
N ALA A 252 -9.83 9.97 -47.64
CA ALA A 252 -10.38 8.81 -48.35
C ALA A 252 -9.28 7.94 -48.99
N GLU A 253 -8.22 8.56 -49.51
CA GLU A 253 -7.08 7.86 -50.10
C GLU A 253 -6.25 7.11 -49.03
N VAL A 254 -5.99 7.75 -47.88
CA VAL A 254 -5.26 7.14 -46.76
C VAL A 254 -6.06 6.01 -46.13
N ARG A 255 -7.37 6.18 -45.96
CA ARG A 255 -8.28 5.15 -45.45
C ARG A 255 -8.28 3.93 -46.37
N LYS A 256 -8.37 4.14 -47.68
CA LYS A 256 -8.33 3.05 -48.65
C LYS A 256 -6.98 2.31 -48.59
N ALA A 257 -5.87 3.03 -48.56
CA ALA A 257 -4.55 2.43 -48.42
C ALA A 257 -4.39 1.63 -47.11
N LEU A 258 -4.97 2.13 -46.01
CA LEU A 258 -4.98 1.43 -44.72
C LEU A 258 -5.79 0.14 -44.79
N GLU A 259 -6.97 0.17 -45.41
CA GLU A 259 -7.84 -1.01 -45.59
C GLU A 259 -7.19 -2.05 -46.50
N ASP A 260 -6.46 -1.64 -47.53
CA ASP A 260 -5.71 -2.53 -48.44
C ASP A 260 -4.51 -3.19 -47.74
N LEU A 261 -3.86 -2.49 -46.79
CA LEU A 261 -2.68 -2.97 -46.05
C LEU A 261 -3.02 -3.69 -44.74
N ALA A 262 -4.23 -3.51 -44.20
CA ALA A 262 -4.64 -4.11 -42.94
C ALA A 262 -4.83 -5.63 -43.07
N LEU A 263 -4.14 -6.38 -42.20
CA LEU A 263 -4.32 -7.83 -42.08
C LEU A 263 -5.71 -8.16 -41.50
N HIS A 264 -6.11 -7.38 -40.49
CA HIS A 264 -7.39 -7.52 -39.81
C HIS A 264 -7.90 -6.15 -39.37
N SER A 265 -9.22 -5.95 -39.41
CA SER A 265 -9.87 -4.77 -38.83
C SER A 265 -11.19 -5.09 -38.15
N TRP A 266 -11.49 -4.40 -37.05
CA TRP A 266 -12.76 -4.57 -36.33
C TRP A 266 -13.15 -3.35 -35.50
N ALA A 267 -14.45 -3.12 -35.39
CA ALA A 267 -15.00 -2.02 -34.60
C ALA A 267 -14.75 -2.19 -33.10
N ARG A 268 -14.63 -1.07 -32.38
CA ARG A 268 -14.54 -1.02 -30.91
C ARG A 268 -15.83 -0.48 -30.30
N PRO A 269 -16.72 -1.33 -29.75
CA PRO A 269 -18.02 -0.89 -29.24
C PRO A 269 -17.96 0.15 -28.10
N ARG A 270 -16.82 0.23 -27.40
CA ARG A 270 -16.62 1.13 -26.25
C ARG A 270 -16.18 2.55 -26.64
N ILE A 271 -15.71 2.76 -27.86
CA ILE A 271 -15.35 4.07 -28.40
C ILE A 271 -16.10 4.21 -29.73
N PRO A 272 -17.25 4.90 -29.76
CA PRO A 272 -18.09 4.98 -30.94
C PRO A 272 -17.32 5.43 -32.19
N GLY A 273 -17.50 4.70 -33.29
CA GLY A 273 -16.81 4.96 -34.56
C GLY A 273 -15.33 4.55 -34.61
N ALA A 274 -14.72 4.09 -33.52
CA ALA A 274 -13.32 3.66 -33.53
C ALA A 274 -13.17 2.21 -33.99
N HIS A 275 -12.10 1.95 -34.74
CA HIS A 275 -11.73 0.64 -35.28
C HIS A 275 -10.29 0.31 -34.87
N SER A 276 -10.02 -0.96 -34.56
CA SER A 276 -8.66 -1.46 -34.50
C SER A 276 -8.25 -1.99 -35.86
N TYR A 277 -7.04 -1.62 -36.27
CA TYR A 277 -6.38 -2.14 -37.46
C TYR A 277 -5.11 -2.86 -37.03
N GLU A 278 -4.84 -4.00 -37.65
CA GLU A 278 -3.61 -4.77 -37.47
C GLU A 278 -2.81 -4.72 -38.77
N LEU A 279 -1.57 -4.24 -38.67
CA LEU A 279 -0.66 -3.99 -39.78
C LEU A 279 0.65 -4.72 -39.52
N GLY A 280 1.36 -5.12 -40.58
CA GLY A 280 2.78 -5.45 -40.45
C GLY A 280 3.55 -4.22 -39.94
N TRP A 281 4.52 -4.42 -39.05
CA TRP A 281 5.19 -3.29 -38.38
C TRP A 281 5.87 -2.28 -39.32
N GLN A 282 6.38 -2.71 -40.49
CA GLN A 282 6.94 -1.83 -41.52
C GLN A 282 5.85 -0.96 -42.16
N ALA A 283 4.74 -1.57 -42.58
CA ALA A 283 3.61 -0.84 -43.15
C ALA A 283 3.02 0.15 -42.13
N ALA A 284 2.97 -0.24 -40.85
CA ALA A 284 2.58 0.66 -39.77
C ALA A 284 3.53 1.86 -39.65
N ALA A 285 4.84 1.65 -39.77
CA ALA A 285 5.84 2.72 -39.67
C ALA A 285 5.73 3.69 -40.86
N ASP A 286 5.62 3.16 -42.08
CA ASP A 286 5.52 3.96 -43.31
C ASP A 286 4.24 4.79 -43.35
N MET A 287 3.16 4.29 -42.74
CA MET A 287 1.88 4.99 -42.69
C MET A 287 1.70 5.89 -41.47
N TRP A 288 2.55 5.78 -40.43
CA TRP A 288 2.25 6.37 -39.12
C TRP A 288 1.94 7.87 -39.16
N GLU A 289 2.71 8.64 -39.91
CA GLU A 289 2.50 10.10 -40.04
C GLU A 289 1.09 10.42 -40.59
N SER A 290 0.61 9.64 -41.55
CA SER A 290 -0.73 9.77 -42.14
C SER A 290 -1.85 9.27 -41.21
N LEU A 291 -1.52 8.47 -40.19
CA LEU A 291 -2.46 7.91 -39.23
C LEU A 291 -2.52 8.69 -37.91
N GLU A 292 -1.51 9.53 -37.63
CA GLU A 292 -1.30 10.16 -36.32
C GLU A 292 -2.50 10.98 -35.85
N ASP A 293 -3.11 11.79 -36.72
CA ASP A 293 -4.25 12.64 -36.36
C ASP A 293 -5.50 11.83 -36.04
N ALA A 294 -5.78 10.79 -36.83
CA ALA A 294 -6.91 9.89 -36.58
C ALA A 294 -6.70 9.05 -35.31
N HIS A 295 -5.46 8.70 -34.99
CA HIS A 295 -5.09 8.04 -33.74
C HIS A 295 -5.26 8.96 -32.54
N ARG A 296 -4.69 10.17 -32.60
CA ARG A 296 -4.82 11.22 -31.58
C ARG A 296 -6.28 11.53 -31.29
N ALA A 297 -7.10 11.69 -32.33
CA ALA A 297 -8.54 11.90 -32.17
C ALA A 297 -9.24 10.73 -31.46
N ALA A 298 -8.80 9.48 -31.68
CA ALA A 298 -9.33 8.31 -30.97
C ALA A 298 -8.95 8.32 -29.48
N LEU A 299 -7.75 8.79 -29.14
CA LEU A 299 -7.29 8.95 -27.76
C LEU A 299 -8.09 10.03 -27.02
N THR A 300 -8.35 11.18 -27.66
CA THR A 300 -9.07 12.31 -27.04
C THR A 300 -10.60 12.12 -27.03
N ALA A 301 -11.17 11.33 -27.94
CA ALA A 301 -12.60 11.01 -27.96
C ALA A 301 -13.04 10.10 -26.80
N SER A 302 -12.11 9.56 -26.01
CA SER A 302 -12.41 8.66 -24.89
C SER A 302 -12.92 9.45 -23.67
N THR A 303 -14.21 9.78 -23.64
CA THR A 303 -14.82 10.40 -22.46
C THR A 303 -15.04 9.37 -21.35
N HIS A 304 -14.25 9.52 -20.29
CA HIS A 304 -14.29 8.84 -18.99
C HIS A 304 -15.51 7.97 -18.68
N LEU A 305 -15.36 6.64 -18.81
CA LEU A 305 -16.04 5.69 -17.93
C LEU A 305 -15.13 4.46 -17.68
N LYS A 306 -14.54 4.44 -16.47
CA LYS A 306 -13.74 3.39 -15.79
C LYS A 306 -12.20 3.51 -15.89
N ASN A 307 -11.60 3.33 -14.71
CA ASN A 307 -10.16 3.23 -14.45
C ASN A 307 -9.49 2.24 -15.41
N ALA A 308 -8.29 2.60 -15.88
CA ALA A 308 -7.41 1.67 -16.57
C ALA A 308 -7.14 0.44 -15.68
N TYR A 309 -6.92 -0.71 -16.31
CA TYR A 309 -6.78 -2.01 -15.64
C TYR A 309 -5.54 -2.02 -14.72
N HIS A 310 -5.71 -1.68 -13.43
CA HIS A 310 -4.67 -1.49 -12.39
C HIS A 310 -3.95 -2.79 -11.96
N LYS A 311 -3.86 -3.82 -12.80
CA LYS A 311 -3.13 -5.07 -12.44
C LYS A 311 -2.03 -5.47 -13.43
N SER A 312 -1.65 -4.59 -14.35
CA SER A 312 -0.71 -4.95 -15.42
C SER A 312 0.12 -3.77 -15.93
N HIS A 313 0.34 -2.73 -15.12
CA HIS A 313 1.24 -1.66 -15.54
C HIS A 313 2.69 -2.18 -15.58
N SER A 314 3.42 -1.87 -16.65
CA SER A 314 4.86 -2.13 -16.73
C SER A 314 5.60 -0.79 -16.84
N ASP A 315 6.21 -0.37 -15.73
CA ASP A 315 7.12 0.78 -15.67
C ASP A 315 8.34 0.53 -16.57
N GLU A 316 8.74 -0.73 -16.75
CA GLU A 316 9.89 -1.16 -17.56
C GLU A 316 9.73 -0.72 -19.04
N VAL A 317 8.50 -0.66 -19.56
CA VAL A 317 8.21 -0.15 -20.91
C VAL A 317 8.49 1.35 -21.01
N ILE A 318 8.11 2.13 -19.99
CA ILE A 318 8.34 3.58 -19.95
C ILE A 318 9.84 3.86 -19.79
N ASP A 319 10.49 3.12 -18.90
CA ASP A 319 11.94 3.18 -18.68
C ASP A 319 12.72 2.83 -19.95
N PHE A 320 12.29 1.80 -20.68
CA PHE A 320 12.87 1.43 -21.97
C PHE A 320 12.74 2.58 -22.99
N LEU A 321 11.54 3.12 -23.17
CA LEU A 321 11.30 4.19 -24.14
C LEU A 321 12.11 5.45 -23.82
N ASN A 322 12.18 5.82 -22.53
CA ASN A 322 12.98 6.96 -22.07
C ASN A 322 14.48 6.74 -22.33
N ARG A 323 15.00 5.54 -22.06
CA ARG A 323 16.40 5.18 -22.29
C ARG A 323 16.75 5.14 -23.78
N GLU A 324 15.97 4.44 -24.58
CA GLU A 324 16.28 4.17 -26.00
C GLU A 324 16.03 5.39 -26.89
N LEU A 325 15.02 6.19 -26.58
CA LEU A 325 14.67 7.38 -27.37
C LEU A 325 15.22 8.69 -26.79
N GLY A 326 15.79 8.67 -25.58
CA GLY A 326 16.28 9.87 -24.89
C GLY A 326 15.16 10.83 -24.50
N LEU A 327 14.00 10.29 -24.09
CA LEU A 327 12.79 11.05 -23.74
C LEU A 327 12.59 11.11 -22.21
N ALA A 328 11.63 11.95 -21.79
CA ALA A 328 11.18 12.06 -20.41
C ALA A 328 9.65 11.89 -20.33
N LEU A 329 9.18 10.70 -20.70
CA LEU A 329 7.76 10.34 -20.72
C LEU A 329 7.17 10.30 -19.29
N PRO A 330 5.91 10.74 -19.13
CA PRO A 330 5.19 10.67 -17.86
C PRO A 330 4.79 9.22 -17.53
N TYR A 331 4.63 8.92 -16.24
CA TYR A 331 4.01 7.69 -15.74
C TYR A 331 2.51 7.93 -15.49
N PRO A 332 1.64 6.91 -15.61
CA PRO A 332 0.22 7.08 -15.38
C PRO A 332 -0.09 7.39 -13.92
N GLY A 333 -1.08 8.25 -13.67
CA GLY A 333 -1.54 8.63 -12.33
C GLY A 333 -2.38 7.53 -11.69
N TYR A 334 -1.84 6.80 -10.70
CA TYR A 334 -2.59 5.77 -10.00
C TYR A 334 -3.63 6.38 -9.05
N ARG A 335 -4.92 6.09 -9.28
CA ARG A 335 -5.96 6.16 -8.24
C ARG A 335 -6.12 4.77 -7.64
N THR A 336 -5.93 4.65 -6.34
CA THR A 336 -6.23 3.46 -5.54
C THR A 336 -7.71 3.08 -5.70
N ASP A 337 -7.98 1.79 -5.95
CA ASP A 337 -9.33 1.23 -6.15
C ASP A 337 -10.11 1.21 -4.81
N PRO A 338 -11.24 1.92 -4.66
CA PRO A 338 -11.96 2.04 -3.38
C PRO A 338 -12.78 0.78 -3.00
N ARG A 339 -12.43 -0.41 -3.50
CA ARG A 339 -13.18 -1.66 -3.26
C ARG A 339 -12.35 -2.82 -2.73
N ALA A 340 -11.06 -2.61 -2.49
CA ALA A 340 -10.27 -3.48 -1.63
C ALA A 340 -10.07 -2.73 -0.32
N ASP A 341 -10.50 -3.35 0.76
CA ASP A 341 -10.47 -2.89 2.15
C ASP A 341 -11.63 -1.97 2.56
N GLY A 342 -12.49 -2.53 3.41
CA GLY A 342 -13.48 -1.81 4.21
C GLY A 342 -12.83 -0.96 5.31
N LEU A 343 -11.90 -0.10 4.92
CA LEU A 343 -11.37 0.98 5.73
C LEU A 343 -11.52 2.26 4.90
N GLN A 344 -12.27 3.21 5.44
CA GLN A 344 -12.48 4.52 4.84
C GLN A 344 -11.13 5.17 4.55
N ALA A 345 -10.78 5.30 3.28
CA ALA A 345 -9.68 6.14 2.84
C ALA A 345 -10.25 7.51 2.45
N ASP A 346 -10.38 8.37 3.45
CA ASP A 346 -10.06 9.77 3.21
C ASP A 346 -8.58 9.81 2.84
N ASP A 347 -8.27 10.19 1.60
CA ASP A 347 -7.27 11.24 1.43
C ASP A 347 -7.39 11.90 0.06
N GLN A 348 -7.76 13.17 0.15
CA GLN A 348 -7.52 14.14 -0.89
C GLN A 348 -6.02 14.36 -1.01
N ASP A 349 -5.62 14.60 -2.25
CA ASP A 349 -4.34 15.11 -2.67
C ASP A 349 -4.05 16.46 -1.99
N GLN A 350 -3.51 16.41 -0.76
CA GLN A 350 -2.85 17.50 -0.05
C GLN A 350 -1.82 16.92 0.95
N THR A 351 -0.69 16.38 0.48
CA THR A 351 0.55 16.39 1.30
C THR A 351 1.79 16.65 0.45
N ALA A 352 1.95 17.91 0.05
CA ALA A 352 3.26 18.53 0.29
C ALA A 352 3.43 18.62 1.82
N GLY A 353 3.94 17.57 2.46
CA GLY A 353 4.10 17.58 3.92
C GLY A 353 4.36 16.25 4.65
N SER A 354 4.17 15.06 4.06
CA SER A 354 4.56 13.84 4.77
C SER A 354 6.06 13.56 4.54
N GLY A 355 6.88 13.78 5.57
CA GLY A 355 8.33 13.56 5.55
C GLY A 355 8.77 12.09 5.40
N ARG A 356 7.96 11.23 4.77
CA ARG A 356 8.25 9.80 4.59
C ARG A 356 9.01 9.57 3.27
N PRO A 357 10.21 9.00 3.31
CA PRO A 357 10.99 8.73 2.09
C PRO A 357 10.27 7.68 1.24
N ARG A 358 10.15 7.92 -0.07
CA ARG A 358 9.70 6.86 -0.99
C ARG A 358 10.82 5.83 -1.14
N PHE A 359 10.46 4.56 -1.39
CA PHE A 359 11.44 3.50 -1.57
C PHE A 359 12.46 3.82 -2.69
N ARG A 360 12.00 4.45 -3.77
CA ARG A 360 12.87 4.96 -4.85
C ARG A 360 13.90 5.97 -4.34
N ASP A 361 13.46 6.95 -3.54
CA ASP A 361 14.34 7.99 -2.98
C ASP A 361 15.42 7.37 -2.08
N LEU A 362 15.07 6.31 -1.33
CA LEU A 362 16.03 5.52 -0.54
C LEU A 362 17.06 4.80 -1.42
N VAL A 363 16.62 4.11 -2.47
CA VAL A 363 17.52 3.39 -3.40
C VAL A 363 18.46 4.36 -4.13
N GLU A 364 17.95 5.53 -4.55
CA GLU A 364 18.76 6.58 -5.18
C GLU A 364 19.76 7.19 -4.19
N SER A 365 19.36 7.45 -2.94
CA SER A 365 20.23 7.95 -1.87
C SER A 365 21.39 6.98 -1.55
N LEU A 366 21.12 5.67 -1.53
CA LEU A 366 22.14 4.64 -1.36
C LEU A 366 23.18 4.69 -2.49
N LYS A 367 22.71 4.74 -3.75
CA LYS A 367 23.58 4.83 -4.93
C LYS A 367 24.43 6.10 -4.92
N ALA A 368 23.83 7.26 -4.59
CA ALA A 368 24.54 8.54 -4.51
C ALA A 368 25.67 8.53 -3.46
N ARG A 369 25.53 7.74 -2.39
CA ARG A 369 26.56 7.56 -1.36
C ARG A 369 27.60 6.48 -1.70
N GLY A 370 27.55 5.90 -2.89
CA GLY A 370 28.45 4.82 -3.30
C GLY A 370 28.19 3.49 -2.58
N LEU A 371 27.01 3.34 -1.97
CA LEU A 371 26.52 2.11 -1.36
C LEU A 371 25.69 1.35 -2.40
N LEU A 372 26.31 0.36 -3.02
CA LEU A 372 25.72 -0.38 -4.13
C LEU A 372 25.18 -1.72 -3.63
N PHE A 373 23.90 -1.73 -3.27
CA PHE A 373 23.16 -2.94 -2.92
C PHE A 373 22.18 -3.31 -4.05
N PRO A 374 21.91 -4.60 -4.29
CA PRO A 374 20.78 -5.01 -5.12
C PRO A 374 19.47 -4.42 -4.58
N THR A 375 18.59 -3.96 -5.47
CA THR A 375 17.31 -3.36 -5.07
C THR A 375 16.47 -4.36 -4.27
N GLU A 376 16.55 -5.66 -4.60
CA GLU A 376 15.84 -6.70 -3.85
C GLU A 376 16.35 -6.79 -2.41
N THR A 377 17.66 -6.75 -2.17
CA THR A 377 18.24 -6.77 -0.82
C THR A 377 17.78 -5.57 0.02
N VAL A 378 17.69 -4.39 -0.58
CA VAL A 378 17.17 -3.19 0.09
C VAL A 378 15.67 -3.33 0.38
N ALA A 379 14.90 -3.88 -0.55
CA ALA A 379 13.47 -4.14 -0.38
C ALA A 379 13.21 -5.17 0.74
N ASP A 380 13.90 -6.31 0.70
CA ASP A 380 13.81 -7.37 1.70
C ASP A 380 14.17 -6.85 3.08
N TYR A 381 15.19 -6.00 3.18
CA TYR A 381 15.56 -5.36 4.44
C TYR A 381 14.47 -4.42 4.97
N VAL A 382 13.90 -3.55 4.12
CA VAL A 382 12.81 -2.67 4.54
C VAL A 382 11.56 -3.48 4.92
N LEU A 383 11.21 -4.51 4.16
CA LEU A 383 10.10 -5.42 4.44
C LEU A 383 10.29 -6.20 5.75
N ALA A 384 11.52 -6.66 6.02
CA ALA A 384 11.86 -7.31 7.27
C ALA A 384 11.61 -6.39 8.48
N LEU A 385 12.01 -5.12 8.38
CA LEU A 385 11.74 -4.13 9.42
C LEU A 385 10.24 -3.86 9.57
N GLN A 386 9.48 -3.77 8.48
CA GLN A 386 8.04 -3.54 8.53
C GLN A 386 7.26 -4.71 9.15
N THR A 387 7.69 -5.95 8.90
CA THR A 387 6.94 -7.15 9.29
C THR A 387 7.32 -7.68 10.67
N LYS A 388 8.62 -7.76 10.99
CA LYS A 388 9.12 -8.33 12.25
C LYS A 388 9.76 -7.31 13.18
N ARG A 389 10.03 -6.09 12.70
CA ARG A 389 10.75 -5.03 13.44
C ARG A 389 12.16 -5.42 13.91
N PHE A 390 12.64 -6.58 13.48
CA PHE A 390 13.96 -7.11 13.80
C PHE A 390 14.53 -7.89 12.61
N ALA A 391 15.64 -7.39 12.07
CA ALA A 391 16.39 -8.01 10.98
C ALA A 391 17.80 -8.40 11.44
N ILE A 392 18.33 -9.50 10.90
CA ILE A 392 19.71 -9.93 11.09
C ILE A 392 20.38 -9.95 9.72
N LEU A 393 21.46 -9.19 9.56
CA LEU A 393 22.27 -9.13 8.36
C LEU A 393 23.51 -9.98 8.57
N THR A 394 23.66 -11.05 7.77
CA THR A 394 24.80 -11.98 7.84
C THR A 394 25.68 -11.82 6.61
N GLY A 395 26.98 -12.06 6.73
CA GLY A 395 27.89 -12.12 5.58
C GLY A 395 29.32 -11.78 5.96
N ILE A 396 30.22 -11.82 4.96
CA ILE A 396 31.65 -11.53 5.14
C ILE A 396 31.85 -10.10 5.67
N SER A 397 32.93 -9.87 6.44
CA SER A 397 33.28 -8.53 6.89
C SER A 397 33.49 -7.55 5.72
N GLY A 398 33.09 -6.28 5.89
CA GLY A 398 33.25 -5.26 4.85
C GLY A 398 32.20 -5.25 3.72
N THR A 399 31.18 -6.10 3.78
CA THR A 399 30.06 -6.16 2.80
C THR A 399 29.04 -5.01 2.94
N GLY A 400 29.21 -4.12 3.92
CA GLY A 400 28.37 -2.92 4.08
C GLY A 400 27.10 -3.12 4.92
N LYS A 401 26.97 -4.22 5.68
CA LYS A 401 25.82 -4.54 6.55
C LYS A 401 25.40 -3.39 7.48
N THR A 402 26.34 -2.84 8.23
CA THR A 402 26.09 -1.69 9.12
C THR A 402 25.76 -0.43 8.31
N GLN A 403 26.32 -0.28 7.11
CA GLN A 403 26.10 0.89 6.24
C GLN A 403 24.71 0.92 5.61
N ILE A 404 24.16 -0.22 5.17
CA ILE A 404 22.77 -0.29 4.68
C ILE A 404 21.79 0.04 5.81
N ALA A 405 22.00 -0.51 7.01
CA ALA A 405 21.15 -0.23 8.16
C ALA A 405 21.14 1.26 8.52
N MET A 406 22.32 1.88 8.56
CA MET A 406 22.46 3.30 8.84
C MET A 406 21.93 4.19 7.72
N ALA A 407 22.04 3.76 6.46
CA ALA A 407 21.51 4.52 5.34
C ALA A 407 19.98 4.52 5.30
N VAL A 408 19.35 3.39 5.62
CA VAL A 408 17.89 3.30 5.81
C VAL A 408 17.47 4.17 6.99
N ALA A 409 18.13 4.10 8.14
CA ALA A 409 17.79 4.96 9.28
C ALA A 409 17.81 6.46 8.91
N ARG A 410 18.83 6.87 8.15
CA ARG A 410 18.99 8.25 7.67
C ARG A 410 17.96 8.70 6.63
N SER A 411 17.24 7.78 5.96
CA SER A 411 16.18 8.20 5.04
C SER A 411 14.93 8.65 5.78
N PHE A 412 14.82 8.36 7.09
CA PHE A 412 13.72 8.80 7.93
C PHE A 412 14.20 9.90 8.88
N PRO A 413 14.30 11.16 8.44
CA PRO A 413 14.56 12.26 9.35
C PRO A 413 13.42 12.37 10.37
N ALA A 414 13.77 12.65 11.62
CA ALA A 414 12.81 12.83 12.69
C ALA A 414 12.92 14.27 13.18
N THR A 415 11.98 15.12 12.78
CA THR A 415 11.92 16.51 13.24
C THR A 415 10.69 16.66 14.11
N ILE A 416 10.90 17.12 15.34
CA ILE A 416 9.81 17.36 16.27
C ILE A 416 9.61 18.84 16.50
N ARG A 417 8.37 19.16 16.81
CA ARG A 417 7.96 20.47 17.29
C ARG A 417 8.04 20.43 18.80
N ASP A 418 9.15 20.89 19.35
CA ASP A 418 9.33 20.97 20.81
C ASP A 418 9.01 22.39 21.28
N GLN A 419 8.24 22.50 22.36
CA GLN A 419 8.15 23.76 23.09
C GLN A 419 9.52 23.94 23.78
N PRO A 420 10.26 25.02 23.53
CA PRO A 420 11.54 25.21 24.21
C PRO A 420 11.30 25.20 25.73
N ALA A 421 11.91 24.21 26.40
CA ALA A 421 12.09 24.25 27.83
C ALA A 421 13.15 25.33 28.11
N GLU A 422 12.67 26.47 28.60
CA GLU A 422 13.42 27.62 29.09
C GLU A 422 13.81 28.70 28.04
N GLU A 423 13.47 29.94 28.42
CA GLU A 423 13.77 31.25 27.81
C GLU A 423 12.98 31.66 26.54
N LEU A 424 11.69 31.96 26.72
CA LEU A 424 10.92 32.78 25.77
C LEU A 424 11.25 34.27 25.96
N ASP A 425 11.62 34.90 24.85
CA ASP A 425 11.89 36.33 24.70
C ASP A 425 10.71 37.18 25.22
N ALA A 426 11.01 38.09 26.15
CA ALA A 426 10.02 38.95 26.82
C ALA A 426 9.46 40.07 25.92
N SER A 427 9.73 40.01 24.61
CA SER A 427 9.49 41.08 23.64
C SER A 427 8.11 41.03 22.94
N SER A 428 7.36 39.93 23.06
CA SER A 428 6.07 39.72 22.37
C SER A 428 4.82 39.89 23.25
N ALA A 429 4.98 40.10 24.57
CA ALA A 429 3.85 40.37 25.46
C ALA A 429 3.40 41.84 25.32
N PRO A 430 2.11 42.12 25.08
CA PRO A 430 1.58 43.48 25.19
C PRO A 430 1.82 44.04 26.59
N ASP A 431 2.19 45.33 26.70
CA ASP A 431 2.55 46.01 27.96
C ASP A 431 1.48 45.92 29.07
N ASP A 432 0.22 45.61 28.71
CA ASP A 432 -0.96 45.54 29.58
C ASP A 432 -1.54 44.11 29.76
N ALA A 433 -0.90 43.10 29.19
CA ALA A 433 -1.42 41.73 29.19
C ALA A 433 -0.96 40.91 30.40
N VAL A 434 -1.91 40.24 31.06
CA VAL A 434 -1.64 39.31 32.16
C VAL A 434 -1.51 37.90 31.62
N ARG A 435 -0.32 37.30 31.81
CA ARG A 435 -0.06 35.90 31.46
C ARG A 435 -0.77 34.95 32.43
N MET A 436 -1.39 33.92 31.87
CA MET A 436 -2.12 32.89 32.58
C MET A 436 -1.75 31.49 32.06
N THR A 437 -1.81 30.50 32.95
CA THR A 437 -1.70 29.07 32.60
C THR A 437 -3.07 28.43 32.63
N ALA A 438 -3.44 27.67 31.60
CA ALA A 438 -4.62 26.83 31.61
C ALA A 438 -4.47 25.70 32.64
N ARG A 439 -5.32 25.67 33.67
CA ARG A 439 -5.26 24.67 34.74
C ARG A 439 -6.31 23.57 34.53
N PRO A 440 -6.08 22.32 34.97
CA PRO A 440 -7.05 21.23 34.82
C PRO A 440 -8.46 21.55 35.33
N PHE A 441 -8.58 22.35 36.40
CA PHE A 441 -9.87 22.73 36.96
C PHE A 441 -10.67 23.70 36.07
N HIS A 442 -10.02 24.40 35.12
CA HIS A 442 -10.72 25.25 34.15
C HIS A 442 -11.67 24.43 33.27
N PHE A 443 -11.21 23.26 32.85
CA PHE A 443 -11.95 22.32 32.00
C PHE A 443 -13.05 21.61 32.79
N LYS A 444 -12.71 21.12 33.99
CA LYS A 444 -13.64 20.38 34.86
C LYS A 444 -14.85 21.22 35.27
N TRP A 445 -14.64 22.48 35.64
CA TRP A 445 -15.69 23.35 36.18
C TRP A 445 -16.17 24.42 35.18
N ARG A 446 -15.58 24.47 33.99
CA ARG A 446 -15.90 25.44 32.93
C ARG A 446 -15.81 26.89 33.41
N GLN A 447 -14.71 27.19 34.12
CA GLN A 447 -14.45 28.48 34.74
C GLN A 447 -12.97 28.88 34.68
N ILE A 448 -12.67 30.14 34.43
CA ILE A 448 -11.30 30.69 34.52
C ILE A 448 -11.19 31.55 35.77
N VAL A 449 -10.16 31.31 36.59
CA VAL A 449 -9.92 32.12 37.81
C VAL A 449 -9.07 33.33 37.43
N LEU A 450 -9.62 34.53 37.60
CA LEU A 450 -8.92 35.78 37.27
C LEU A 450 -7.97 36.22 38.40
N PRO A 451 -6.77 36.72 38.08
CA PRO A 451 -5.90 37.35 39.07
C PRO A 451 -6.56 38.55 39.74
N VAL A 452 -6.35 38.71 41.05
CA VAL A 452 -7.04 39.71 41.89
C VAL A 452 -6.90 41.14 41.35
N ARG A 453 -5.72 41.52 40.86
CA ARG A 453 -5.46 42.88 40.33
C ARG A 453 -6.25 43.13 39.04
N PHE A 454 -6.17 42.20 38.10
CA PHE A 454 -6.90 42.27 36.83
C PHE A 454 -8.42 42.27 37.05
N ALA A 455 -8.91 41.42 37.96
CA ALA A 455 -10.33 41.39 38.31
C ALA A 455 -10.82 42.71 38.92
N ALA A 456 -10.03 43.34 39.78
CA ALA A 456 -10.37 44.63 40.39
C ALA A 456 -10.40 45.77 39.35
N GLU A 457 -9.48 45.74 38.38
CA GLU A 457 -9.46 46.66 37.25
C GLU A 457 -10.75 46.53 36.44
N VAL A 458 -11.07 45.33 35.96
CA VAL A 458 -12.31 45.07 35.20
C VAL A 458 -13.56 45.49 35.99
N GLU A 459 -13.61 45.19 37.29
CA GLU A 459 -14.76 45.52 38.13
C GLU A 459 -14.99 47.03 38.29
N SER A 460 -13.93 47.84 38.21
CA SER A 460 -14.03 49.30 38.31
C SER A 460 -14.79 49.94 37.14
N PHE A 461 -14.82 49.29 35.97
CA PHE A 461 -15.55 49.73 34.78
C PHE A 461 -16.94 49.12 34.65
N LEU A 462 -17.23 48.04 35.38
CA LEU A 462 -18.56 47.42 35.37
C LEU A 462 -19.50 48.18 36.31
N ALA A 463 -20.60 48.72 35.77
CA ALA A 463 -21.58 49.47 36.55
C ALA A 463 -22.07 48.69 37.81
N PRO A 464 -22.18 49.35 38.97
CA PRO A 464 -22.63 48.70 40.19
C PRO A 464 -24.07 48.19 40.03
N THR A 465 -24.26 46.87 40.05
CA THR A 465 -25.58 46.25 40.02
C THR A 465 -26.05 45.99 41.46
N ALA A 466 -27.20 46.54 41.84
CA ALA A 466 -27.76 46.36 43.17
C ALA A 466 -28.01 44.87 43.48
N GLY A 467 -27.15 44.28 44.32
CA GLY A 467 -27.38 42.96 44.94
C GLY A 467 -26.96 41.72 44.14
N SER A 468 -26.33 41.85 42.96
CA SER A 468 -25.84 40.68 42.20
C SER A 468 -24.31 40.62 42.17
N ALA A 469 -23.75 39.53 42.69
CA ALA A 469 -22.33 39.20 42.63
C ALA A 469 -21.87 38.73 41.23
N SER A 470 -22.82 38.60 40.29
CA SER A 470 -22.62 38.12 38.92
C SER A 470 -22.97 39.22 37.92
N ARG A 471 -22.07 39.49 36.98
CA ARG A 471 -22.23 40.43 35.86
C ARG A 471 -21.90 39.75 34.54
N MET A 472 -22.33 40.31 33.41
CA MET A 472 -21.93 39.85 32.08
C MET A 472 -20.84 40.78 31.54
N ILE A 473 -19.83 40.22 30.88
CA ILE A 473 -18.77 40.98 30.21
C ILE A 473 -18.49 40.38 28.84
N GLN A 474 -18.15 41.22 27.85
CA GLN A 474 -17.73 40.73 26.54
C GLN A 474 -16.34 40.08 26.64
N VAL A 475 -16.16 38.97 25.95
CA VAL A 475 -14.88 38.29 25.83
C VAL A 475 -14.58 38.08 24.36
N GLU A 476 -13.51 38.70 23.89
CA GLU A 476 -12.96 38.54 22.54
C GLU A 476 -11.85 37.50 22.60
N TYR A 477 -11.96 36.47 21.77
CA TYR A 477 -11.06 35.31 21.73
C TYR A 477 -10.81 34.93 20.25
N PRO A 478 -9.82 34.08 19.94
CA PRO A 478 -9.51 33.73 18.54
C PRO A 478 -10.70 33.19 17.73
N GLY A 479 -11.64 32.51 18.39
CA GLY A 479 -12.86 32.00 17.76
C GLY A 479 -14.01 33.00 17.63
N GLY A 480 -13.86 34.25 18.09
CA GLY A 480 -14.86 35.31 17.92
C GLY A 480 -15.10 36.14 19.18
N LEU A 481 -16.31 36.69 19.30
CA LEU A 481 -16.73 37.54 20.42
C LEU A 481 -17.93 36.90 21.12
N THR A 482 -17.86 36.74 22.45
CA THR A 482 -18.96 36.20 23.25
C THR A 482 -19.22 37.05 24.50
N LYS A 483 -20.24 36.70 25.29
CA LYS A 483 -20.47 37.27 26.63
C LYS A 483 -20.33 36.18 27.69
N LEU A 484 -19.39 36.37 28.61
CA LEU A 484 -19.18 35.47 29.74
C LEU A 484 -19.69 36.08 31.04
N ARG A 485 -19.96 35.22 32.02
CA ARG A 485 -20.40 35.65 33.34
C ARG A 485 -19.19 35.90 34.23
N PHE A 486 -19.01 37.16 34.62
CA PHE A 486 -18.00 37.63 35.57
C PHE A 486 -18.59 37.57 36.98
N TYR A 487 -18.10 36.65 37.80
CA TYR A 487 -18.62 36.39 39.14
C TYR A 487 -17.55 36.59 40.19
N ARG A 488 -17.80 37.47 41.15
CA ARG A 488 -16.95 37.65 42.33
C ARG A 488 -17.55 36.91 43.51
N GLU A 489 -16.81 35.98 44.10
CA GLU A 489 -17.32 35.24 45.25
C GLU A 489 -17.40 36.17 46.48
N PRO A 490 -18.55 36.28 47.17
CA PRO A 490 -18.70 37.22 48.29
C PRO A 490 -17.80 36.90 49.50
N ASN A 491 -17.48 35.61 49.68
CA ASN A 491 -16.78 35.09 50.87
C ASN A 491 -15.30 34.81 50.63
N ARG A 492 -14.85 34.82 49.38
CA ARG A 492 -13.46 34.55 49.00
C ARG A 492 -13.02 35.63 48.03
N ASN A 493 -11.79 36.12 48.15
CA ASN A 493 -11.27 37.14 47.25
C ASN A 493 -10.86 36.54 45.89
N VAL A 494 -11.79 35.83 45.25
CA VAL A 494 -11.60 35.09 44.00
C VAL A 494 -12.69 35.50 43.03
N THR A 495 -12.28 35.76 41.80
CA THR A 495 -13.18 36.15 40.71
C THR A 495 -13.09 35.11 39.60
N TRP A 496 -14.24 34.70 39.07
CA TRP A 496 -14.35 33.70 38.01
C TRP A 496 -14.96 34.29 36.75
N LEU A 497 -14.44 33.89 35.60
CA LEU A 497 -15.16 33.93 34.34
C LEU A 497 -15.80 32.56 34.12
N LEU A 498 -17.11 32.51 34.22
CA LEU A 498 -17.89 31.30 34.01
C LEU A 498 -18.30 31.22 32.55
N PHE A 499 -17.93 30.11 31.89
CA PHE A 499 -18.24 29.87 30.49
C PHE A 499 -19.08 28.62 30.24
N ALA A 500 -19.57 27.96 31.30
CA ALA A 500 -20.40 26.77 31.19
C ALA A 500 -21.63 26.94 30.27
N GLY A 501 -22.23 28.14 30.26
CA GLY A 501 -23.41 28.50 29.46
C GLY A 501 -23.12 29.22 28.13
N ALA A 502 -21.85 29.48 27.80
CA ALA A 502 -21.46 30.11 26.55
C ALA A 502 -20.93 29.03 25.60
N HIS A 503 -21.83 28.40 24.84
CA HIS A 503 -21.52 27.24 24.00
C HIS A 503 -20.35 27.49 23.05
N ASP A 504 -20.36 28.60 22.31
CA ASP A 504 -19.32 28.92 21.31
C ASP A 504 -17.92 29.05 21.94
N PHE A 505 -17.80 29.74 23.06
CA PHE A 505 -16.52 29.88 23.76
C PHE A 505 -16.13 28.60 24.49
N ARG A 506 -17.10 27.89 25.06
CA ARG A 506 -16.85 26.64 25.78
C ARG A 506 -16.30 25.59 24.82
N ASP A 507 -16.97 25.38 23.70
CA ASP A 507 -16.61 24.34 22.74
C ASP A 507 -15.24 24.71 22.12
N TRP A 508 -15.04 25.98 21.73
CA TRP A 508 -13.73 26.48 21.32
C TRP A 508 -12.63 26.26 22.37
N TYR A 509 -12.85 26.64 23.64
CA TYR A 509 -11.85 26.54 24.71
C TYR A 509 -11.50 25.08 25.04
N LEU A 510 -12.48 24.17 24.97
CA LEU A 510 -12.25 22.74 25.19
C LEU A 510 -11.54 22.06 24.01
N GLU A 511 -11.72 22.55 22.79
CA GLU A 511 -11.10 22.02 21.58
C GLU A 511 -9.69 22.57 21.32
N ASN A 512 -9.42 23.83 21.72
CA ASN A 512 -8.23 24.57 21.28
C ASN A 512 -7.24 24.90 22.40
N VAL A 513 -7.52 24.54 23.66
CA VAL A 513 -6.64 24.82 24.81
C VAL A 513 -6.45 23.55 25.62
N GLN A 514 -5.22 23.24 26.02
CA GLN A 514 -4.88 22.12 26.88
C GLN A 514 -4.42 22.57 28.28
N PRO A 515 -4.55 21.72 29.33
CA PRO A 515 -3.94 22.01 30.62
C PRO A 515 -2.42 22.17 30.49
N GLY A 516 -1.89 23.33 30.88
CA GLY A 516 -0.48 23.70 30.74
C GLY A 516 -0.25 24.87 29.79
N ASP A 517 -1.13 25.06 28.81
CA ASP A 517 -1.00 26.12 27.80
C ASP A 517 -0.94 27.51 28.44
N GLN A 518 -0.08 28.36 27.88
CA GLN A 518 0.00 29.76 28.25
C GLN A 518 -0.94 30.59 27.37
N PHE A 519 -1.69 31.48 28.00
CA PHE A 519 -2.51 32.46 27.31
C PHE A 519 -2.43 33.80 28.03
N TYR A 520 -2.68 34.87 27.29
CA TYR A 520 -2.70 36.24 27.77
C TYR A 520 -4.14 36.72 27.87
N ILE A 521 -4.43 37.46 28.93
CA ILE A 521 -5.67 38.25 29.04
C ILE A 521 -5.33 39.73 29.17
N SER A 522 -6.05 40.58 28.45
CA SER A 522 -6.00 42.04 28.65
C SER A 522 -7.41 42.60 28.71
N PHE A 523 -7.56 43.79 29.28
CA PHE A 523 -8.85 44.49 29.35
C PHE A 523 -8.84 45.65 28.36
N GLN A 524 -9.89 45.76 27.57
CA GLN A 524 -10.08 46.88 26.67
C GLN A 524 -11.32 47.67 27.07
N GLU A 525 -11.11 48.95 27.38
CA GLU A 525 -12.15 49.93 27.60
C GLU A 525 -12.88 50.25 26.28
N GLY A 526 -14.21 50.33 26.32
CA GLY A 526 -15.05 50.72 25.19
C GLY A 526 -15.70 52.07 25.47
N GLU A 527 -16.27 52.72 24.45
CA GLU A 527 -16.88 54.05 24.61
C GLU A 527 -18.15 54.00 25.46
N THR A 528 -18.80 52.83 25.49
CA THR A 528 -19.97 52.56 26.32
C THR A 528 -19.74 51.37 27.28
N PRO A 529 -20.46 51.29 28.41
CA PRO A 529 -20.32 50.18 29.37
C PRO A 529 -20.51 48.79 28.78
N ASP A 530 -21.29 48.67 27.70
CA ASP A 530 -21.57 47.42 27.01
C ASP A 530 -20.46 46.99 26.02
N GLU A 531 -19.51 47.88 25.74
CA GLU A 531 -18.37 47.65 24.82
C GLU A 531 -17.08 47.22 25.54
N HIS A 532 -17.04 47.35 26.87
CA HIS A 532 -15.94 46.84 27.68
C HIS A 532 -15.76 45.34 27.46
N ARG A 533 -14.53 44.92 27.14
CA ARG A 533 -14.23 43.53 26.81
C ARG A 533 -12.92 43.05 27.41
N ILE A 534 -12.89 41.77 27.74
CA ILE A 534 -11.65 41.05 28.03
C ILE A 534 -11.17 40.41 26.74
N LYS A 535 -9.93 40.69 26.34
CA LYS A 535 -9.27 40.03 25.21
C LYS A 535 -8.48 38.84 25.72
N LEU A 536 -8.78 37.66 25.20
CA LEU A 536 -8.01 36.44 25.41
C LEU A 536 -7.20 36.15 24.15
N ARG A 537 -5.89 36.05 24.28
CA ARG A 537 -4.97 35.65 23.20
C ARG A 537 -4.18 34.42 23.65
N LEU A 538 -4.06 33.42 22.80
CA LEU A 538 -3.11 32.33 23.06
C LEU A 538 -1.69 32.91 22.96
N ALA A 539 -0.78 32.44 23.81
CA ALA A 539 0.62 32.82 23.65
C ALA A 539 1.10 32.24 22.31
N GLU A 540 1.60 33.09 21.41
CA GLU A 540 2.33 32.64 20.24
C GLU A 540 3.54 31.88 20.76
N THR A 541 3.44 30.55 20.72
CA THR A 541 4.54 29.68 21.05
C THR A 541 5.34 29.60 19.76
N GLU A 542 6.49 30.26 19.69
CA GLU A 542 7.45 29.94 18.63
C GLU A 542 7.84 28.48 18.83
N VAL A 543 7.23 27.62 18.02
CA VAL A 543 7.51 26.19 18.00
C VAL A 543 8.86 26.02 17.32
N ALA A 544 9.91 25.79 18.11
CA ALA A 544 11.21 25.46 17.56
C ALA A 544 11.16 24.02 17.00
N GLU A 545 11.51 23.87 15.73
CA GLU A 545 11.73 22.55 15.14
C GLU A 545 13.10 22.01 15.60
N ARG A 546 13.08 20.88 16.31
CA ARG A 546 14.29 20.16 16.77
C ARG A 546 14.45 18.87 15.96
N GLU A 547 15.61 18.66 15.37
CA GLU A 547 15.97 17.35 14.81
C GLU A 547 16.31 16.36 15.93
N LEU A 548 15.69 15.19 15.89
CA LEU A 548 15.99 14.05 16.75
C LEU A 548 17.10 13.19 16.15
N ASP A 549 18.01 12.72 16.99
CA ASP A 549 18.89 11.62 16.61
C ASP A 549 18.17 10.29 16.77
N ASN A 550 17.48 9.87 15.71
CA ASN A 550 16.61 8.69 15.72
C ASN A 550 17.33 7.36 15.50
N ARG A 551 18.63 7.28 15.74
CA ARG A 551 19.42 6.08 15.46
C ARG A 551 20.57 5.88 16.43
N VAL A 552 20.92 4.63 16.68
CA VAL A 552 22.09 4.27 17.49
C VAL A 552 22.78 3.03 16.92
N VAL A 553 24.10 3.05 16.89
CA VAL A 553 24.92 1.85 16.64
C VAL A 553 25.53 1.42 17.96
N VAL A 554 25.26 0.18 18.34
CA VAL A 554 25.69 -0.40 19.60
C VAL A 554 26.68 -1.53 19.29
N PRO A 555 27.98 -1.33 19.52
CA PRO A 555 28.96 -2.39 19.35
C PRO A 555 28.80 -3.40 20.48
N VAL A 556 28.42 -4.63 20.15
CA VAL A 556 28.26 -5.71 21.14
C VAL A 556 29.63 -6.12 21.66
N ARG A 557 29.73 -6.31 22.98
CA ARG A 557 30.98 -6.75 23.61
C ARG A 557 30.91 -8.21 24.04
N PRO A 558 32.03 -8.95 23.94
CA PRO A 558 32.04 -10.39 24.23
C PRO A 558 31.82 -10.72 25.72
N ASP A 559 32.00 -9.75 26.63
CA ASP A 559 31.78 -9.90 28.07
C ASP A 559 30.31 -9.71 28.50
N TRP A 560 29.40 -9.45 27.55
CA TRP A 560 27.99 -9.29 27.84
C TRP A 560 27.33 -10.64 28.18
N VAL A 561 26.85 -10.72 29.43
CA VAL A 561 26.18 -11.91 29.98
C VAL A 561 24.73 -11.64 30.40
N ASP A 562 24.29 -10.38 30.37
CA ASP A 562 22.95 -9.94 30.72
C ASP A 562 22.59 -8.63 29.99
N ASN A 563 21.38 -8.12 30.24
CA ASN A 563 20.82 -6.93 29.59
C ASN A 563 21.51 -5.60 29.99
N ARG A 564 22.42 -5.57 30.98
CA ARG A 564 23.02 -4.32 31.48
C ARG A 564 23.87 -3.60 30.45
N GLY A 565 24.45 -4.35 29.50
CA GLY A 565 25.15 -3.75 28.36
C GLY A 565 24.25 -2.88 27.48
N LEU A 566 22.94 -3.18 27.45
CA LEU A 566 21.95 -2.43 26.68
C LEU A 566 21.13 -1.48 27.53
N LEU A 567 20.70 -1.88 28.73
CA LEU A 567 19.81 -1.09 29.57
C LEU A 567 20.57 -0.22 30.58
N GLY A 568 21.80 -0.57 30.92
CA GLY A 568 22.51 0.07 32.02
C GLY A 568 22.06 -0.50 33.36
N TYR A 569 22.15 0.31 34.42
CA TYR A 569 21.75 -0.14 35.75
C TYR A 569 21.33 1.03 36.64
N PHE A 570 20.41 0.75 37.56
CA PHE A 570 20.06 1.65 38.65
C PHE A 570 21.01 1.43 39.84
N ASN A 571 21.52 2.51 40.42
CA ASN A 571 22.33 2.48 41.64
C ASN A 571 21.48 2.91 42.85
N PRO A 572 21.04 1.97 43.72
CA PRO A 572 20.22 2.30 44.89
C PRO A 572 20.93 3.18 45.93
N LEU A 573 22.27 3.22 45.92
CA LEU A 573 23.04 4.02 46.89
C LEU A 573 23.06 5.51 46.51
N SER A 574 23.14 5.82 45.22
CA SER A 574 23.10 7.21 44.72
C SER A 574 21.70 7.63 44.27
N ASN A 575 20.75 6.70 44.17
CA ASN A 575 19.41 6.92 43.60
C ASN A 575 19.45 7.40 42.14
N GLU A 576 20.50 7.03 41.42
CA GLU A 576 20.75 7.45 40.05
C GLU A 576 20.76 6.25 39.10
N TYR A 577 20.23 6.46 37.89
CA TYR A 577 20.23 5.49 36.82
C TYR A 577 21.38 5.77 35.84
N SER A 578 22.29 4.82 35.68
CA SER A 578 23.33 4.86 34.65
C SER A 578 22.75 4.35 33.34
N THR A 579 22.41 5.26 32.43
CA THR A 579 21.82 4.91 31.12
C THR A 579 22.88 4.57 30.08
N THR A 580 22.46 3.91 29.01
CA THR A 580 23.26 3.67 27.80
C THR A 580 22.68 4.48 26.64
N PRO A 581 23.42 4.67 25.53
CA PRO A 581 22.86 5.26 24.31
C PRO A 581 21.64 4.51 23.77
N PHE A 582 21.60 3.19 23.97
CA PHE A 582 20.45 2.35 23.59
C PHE A 582 19.21 2.70 24.43
N LEU A 583 19.34 2.75 25.76
CA LEU A 583 18.21 3.10 26.63
C LEU A 583 17.76 4.55 26.40
N SER A 584 18.69 5.49 26.25
CA SER A 584 18.36 6.89 25.94
C SER A 584 17.53 7.01 24.65
N LEU A 585 17.88 6.24 23.61
CA LEU A 585 17.10 6.20 22.36
C LEU A 585 15.70 5.60 22.56
N LEU A 586 15.55 4.54 23.37
CA LEU A 586 14.22 3.97 23.65
C LEU A 586 13.31 4.93 24.42
N LEU A 587 13.86 5.69 25.36
CA LEU A 587 13.11 6.70 26.12
C LEU A 587 12.65 7.85 25.21
N GLU A 588 13.52 8.33 24.32
CA GLU A 588 13.15 9.34 23.32
C GLU A 588 12.10 8.80 22.34
N ALA A 589 12.23 7.55 21.90
CA ALA A 589 11.25 6.90 21.03
C ALA A 589 9.88 6.76 21.68
N GLN A 590 9.83 6.43 22.98
CA GLN A 590 8.59 6.38 23.76
C GLN A 590 7.95 7.76 23.90
N ALA A 591 8.76 8.78 24.22
CA ALA A 591 8.28 10.16 24.31
C ALA A 591 7.71 10.65 22.98
N GLU A 592 8.36 10.28 21.87
CA GLU A 592 7.90 10.59 20.52
C GLU A 592 6.63 9.84 20.12
N GLU A 593 6.47 8.57 20.52
CA GLU A 593 5.22 7.81 20.33
C GLU A 593 4.04 8.52 21.00
N GLN A 594 4.24 8.96 22.25
CA GLN A 594 3.24 9.73 23.00
C GLN A 594 2.97 11.11 22.39
N ARG A 595 4.01 11.79 21.86
CA ARG A 595 3.88 13.08 21.19
C ARG A 595 3.05 12.94 19.91
N ALA A 596 3.37 11.94 19.09
CA ALA A 596 2.68 11.66 17.84
C ALA A 596 1.21 11.32 18.04
N GLU A 597 0.90 10.49 19.06
CA GLU A 597 -0.47 10.16 19.45
C GLU A 597 -1.29 11.40 19.82
N LYS A 598 -0.71 12.33 20.59
CA LYS A 598 -1.34 13.60 20.95
C LYS A 598 -1.57 14.52 19.75
N GLU A 599 -0.65 14.50 18.80
CA GLU A 599 -0.69 15.32 17.58
C GLU A 599 -1.52 14.68 16.45
N GLY A 600 -2.03 13.45 16.64
CA GLY A 600 -2.80 12.74 15.62
C GLY A 600 -1.99 12.38 14.38
N ARG A 601 -0.67 12.24 14.52
CA ARG A 601 0.25 11.84 13.44
C ARG A 601 0.91 10.52 13.74
N ASP A 602 1.49 9.92 12.72
CA ASP A 602 2.31 8.74 12.92
C ASP A 602 3.63 9.10 13.62
N PRO A 603 4.12 8.24 14.54
CA PRO A 603 5.37 8.47 15.23
C PRO A 603 6.58 8.34 14.30
N HIS A 604 7.58 9.20 14.50
CA HIS A 604 8.83 9.06 13.76
C HIS A 604 9.54 7.75 14.14
N PRO A 605 10.11 7.03 13.16
CA PRO A 605 10.77 5.75 13.41
C PRO A 605 12.17 5.95 14.00
N PHE A 606 12.58 5.02 14.86
CA PHE A 606 13.88 4.94 15.51
C PHE A 606 14.58 3.63 15.18
N PHE A 607 15.90 3.67 15.02
CA PHE A 607 16.68 2.54 14.50
C PHE A 607 17.82 2.18 15.44
N VAL A 608 17.86 0.91 15.86
CA VAL A 608 18.95 0.36 16.65
C VAL A 608 19.73 -0.64 15.80
N VAL A 609 21.04 -0.42 15.66
CA VAL A 609 21.95 -1.36 15.01
C VAL A 609 22.85 -2.01 16.05
N LEU A 610 22.66 -3.30 16.31
CA LEU A 610 23.53 -4.12 17.15
C LEU A 610 24.67 -4.66 16.29
N ASP A 611 25.83 -4.01 16.37
CA ASP A 611 26.98 -4.34 15.53
C ASP A 611 27.74 -5.53 16.11
N GLU A 612 28.07 -6.51 15.27
CA GLU A 612 28.71 -7.77 15.66
C GLU A 612 27.91 -8.53 16.74
N MET A 613 26.60 -8.68 16.47
CA MET A 613 25.60 -9.21 17.39
C MET A 613 25.96 -10.61 17.95
N ASN A 614 26.73 -11.40 17.21
CA ASN A 614 27.17 -12.75 17.58
C ASN A 614 28.44 -12.80 18.46
N LEU A 615 29.05 -11.67 18.82
CA LEU A 615 30.20 -11.64 19.74
C LEU A 615 29.87 -12.12 21.15
N ALA A 616 28.63 -11.90 21.58
CA ALA A 616 28.07 -12.44 22.82
C ALA A 616 26.85 -13.30 22.53
N ARG A 617 26.43 -14.10 23.51
CA ARG A 617 25.20 -14.90 23.38
C ARG A 617 23.99 -13.97 23.40
N VAL A 618 23.41 -13.74 22.22
CA VAL A 618 22.22 -12.87 22.02
C VAL A 618 21.09 -13.17 22.99
N GLU A 619 20.82 -14.45 23.22
CA GLU A 619 19.78 -14.91 24.14
C GLU A 619 20.02 -14.58 25.62
N HIS A 620 21.20 -14.06 25.99
CA HIS A 620 21.48 -13.63 27.36
C HIS A 620 21.30 -12.13 27.52
N TYR A 621 21.87 -11.32 26.63
CA TYR A 621 21.78 -9.86 26.76
C TYR A 621 20.53 -9.25 26.09
N PHE A 622 19.89 -9.97 25.17
CA PHE A 622 18.73 -9.50 24.39
C PHE A 622 17.44 -10.31 24.69
N SER A 623 17.45 -11.18 25.70
CA SER A 623 16.31 -12.05 26.05
C SER A 623 15.00 -11.28 26.25
N ASP A 624 15.06 -10.20 27.02
CA ASP A 624 13.87 -9.48 27.44
C ASP A 624 13.22 -8.76 26.26
N PHE A 625 14.03 -8.32 25.29
CA PHE A 625 13.55 -7.75 24.03
C PHE A 625 12.93 -8.80 23.13
N LEU A 626 13.53 -9.99 23.02
CA LEU A 626 12.95 -11.10 22.25
C LEU A 626 11.60 -11.53 22.83
N SER A 627 11.44 -11.48 24.15
CA SER A 627 10.17 -11.74 24.83
C SER A 627 9.18 -10.59 24.62
N ALA A 628 9.60 -9.35 24.87
CA ALA A 628 8.74 -8.17 24.74
C ALA A 628 8.26 -7.92 23.30
N LEU A 629 9.07 -8.25 22.29
CA LEU A 629 8.66 -8.16 20.88
C LEU A 629 7.61 -9.21 20.49
N GLU A 630 7.50 -10.31 21.23
CA GLU A 630 6.52 -11.37 21.00
C GLU A 630 5.24 -11.17 21.83
N SER A 631 5.37 -10.91 23.14
CA SER A 631 4.24 -10.77 24.05
C SER A 631 3.70 -9.34 24.14
N GLY A 632 4.49 -8.34 23.76
CA GLY A 632 4.18 -6.92 23.95
C GLY A 632 4.30 -6.42 25.39
N GLU A 633 4.80 -7.28 26.30
CA GLU A 633 4.95 -6.98 27.72
C GLU A 633 6.09 -5.99 28.02
N PRO A 634 6.00 -5.21 29.10
CA PRO A 634 7.04 -4.25 29.46
C PRO A 634 8.27 -4.94 30.08
N ILE A 635 9.45 -4.37 29.80
CA ILE A 635 10.74 -4.80 30.35
C ILE A 635 10.96 -4.07 31.67
N SER A 636 11.40 -4.79 32.71
CA SER A 636 11.71 -4.17 34.01
C SER A 636 13.11 -3.55 33.98
N LEU A 637 13.22 -2.25 34.27
CA LEU A 637 14.48 -1.50 34.29
C LEU A 637 15.13 -1.48 35.68
N HIS A 638 14.34 -1.50 36.75
CA HIS A 638 14.80 -1.69 38.12
C HIS A 638 13.69 -2.26 39.03
N GLU A 639 14.09 -2.89 40.13
CA GLU A 639 13.18 -3.58 41.06
C GLU A 639 12.82 -2.77 42.30
N SER A 640 13.30 -1.53 42.42
CA SER A 640 13.01 -0.67 43.59
C SER A 640 11.50 -0.41 43.74
N GLU A 641 10.93 -0.75 44.90
CA GLU A 641 9.53 -0.47 45.24
C GLU A 641 9.32 0.98 45.71
N GLU A 642 10.38 1.66 46.14
CA GLU A 642 10.32 3.02 46.70
C GLU A 642 10.49 4.12 45.63
N VAL A 643 10.97 3.75 44.44
CA VAL A 643 11.31 4.67 43.35
C VAL A 643 10.52 4.25 42.12
N GLU A 644 9.44 4.96 41.81
CA GLU A 644 8.66 4.74 40.58
C GLU A 644 9.38 5.27 39.32
N GLU A 645 10.25 6.27 39.52
CA GLU A 645 10.98 7.00 38.48
C GLU A 645 12.42 7.26 38.95
N GLY A 646 13.39 6.52 38.39
CA GLY A 646 14.81 6.79 38.59
C GLY A 646 15.23 8.07 37.87
N ARG A 647 16.32 8.70 38.31
CA ARG A 647 16.86 9.90 37.63
C ARG A 647 18.26 9.62 37.09
N THR A 648 18.54 10.06 35.87
CA THR A 648 19.91 10.06 35.34
C THR A 648 20.75 11.15 36.01
N GLU A 649 22.08 11.13 35.82
CA GLU A 649 22.96 12.23 36.22
C GLU A 649 22.53 13.59 35.63
N SER A 650 21.91 13.58 34.44
CA SER A 650 21.36 14.77 33.78
C SER A 650 19.96 15.16 34.24
N GLY A 651 19.39 14.44 35.22
CA GLY A 651 18.04 14.68 35.75
C GLY A 651 16.89 14.11 34.92
N ALA A 652 17.17 13.35 33.85
CA ALA A 652 16.14 12.72 33.02
C ALA A 652 15.46 11.57 33.78
N VAL A 653 14.14 11.47 33.64
CA VAL A 653 13.34 10.46 34.31
C VAL A 653 13.43 9.13 33.55
N VAL A 654 13.72 8.05 34.28
CA VAL A 654 13.74 6.68 33.79
C VAL A 654 12.63 5.91 34.50
N PRO A 655 11.64 5.35 33.78
CA PRO A 655 10.55 4.62 34.40
C PRO A 655 11.02 3.27 34.95
N ARG A 656 10.30 2.75 35.93
CA ARG A 656 10.55 1.41 36.48
C ARG A 656 10.42 0.29 35.43
N GLN A 657 9.47 0.43 34.52
CA GLN A 657 9.20 -0.52 33.44
C GLN A 657 9.06 0.21 32.12
N LEU A 658 9.59 -0.40 31.05
CA LEU A 658 9.60 0.17 29.72
C LEU A 658 9.05 -0.83 28.71
N ARG A 659 7.93 -0.49 28.08
CA ARG A 659 7.44 -1.21 26.90
C ARG A 659 8.30 -0.81 25.70
N VAL A 660 8.69 -1.78 24.87
CA VAL A 660 9.41 -1.50 23.62
C VAL A 660 8.49 -0.67 22.69
N PRO A 661 8.80 0.60 22.41
CA PRO A 661 7.91 1.48 21.62
C PRO A 661 7.72 0.95 20.21
N ASN A 662 6.55 1.12 19.59
CA ASN A 662 6.26 0.49 18.27
C ASN A 662 7.03 1.09 17.11
N ASN A 663 7.49 2.33 17.27
CA ASN A 663 8.31 3.05 16.33
C ASN A 663 9.80 2.66 16.38
N VAL A 664 10.21 1.68 17.18
CA VAL A 664 11.61 1.21 17.24
C VAL A 664 11.81 -0.05 16.40
N PHE A 665 12.89 -0.04 15.61
CA PHE A 665 13.33 -1.10 14.71
C PHE A 665 14.75 -1.56 15.03
N PHE A 666 14.97 -2.87 15.08
CA PHE A 666 16.25 -3.48 15.43
C PHE A 666 16.94 -4.12 14.22
N THR A 667 18.25 -3.99 14.14
CA THR A 667 19.08 -4.66 13.14
C THR A 667 20.34 -5.22 13.78
N GLY A 668 20.55 -6.53 13.70
CA GLY A 668 21.80 -7.18 14.10
C GLY A 668 22.72 -7.37 12.89
N THR A 669 24.00 -7.04 13.01
CA THR A 669 25.00 -7.40 12.00
C THR A 669 25.85 -8.57 12.50
N VAL A 670 26.19 -9.47 11.58
CA VAL A 670 26.83 -10.75 11.92
C VAL A 670 27.91 -11.06 10.88
N ASN A 671 29.14 -11.21 11.34
CA ASN A 671 30.22 -11.74 10.52
C ASN A 671 30.23 -13.28 10.58
N VAL A 672 30.27 -13.93 9.42
CA VAL A 672 30.24 -15.40 9.29
C VAL A 672 31.63 -16.02 9.50
N ASP A 673 32.69 -15.20 9.49
CA ASP A 673 34.07 -15.65 9.32
C ASP A 673 34.84 -15.79 10.66
N GLU A 674 34.20 -15.51 11.80
CA GLU A 674 34.85 -15.44 13.12
C GLU A 674 34.31 -16.48 14.13
N THR A 675 35.16 -16.86 15.09
CA THR A 675 34.85 -17.72 16.25
C THR A 675 33.79 -17.07 17.14
N THR A 676 32.52 -17.24 16.78
CA THR A 676 31.39 -16.52 17.37
C THR A 676 30.32 -17.51 17.85
N TYR A 677 29.36 -17.02 18.65
CA TYR A 677 28.28 -17.86 19.15
C TYR A 677 27.22 -18.09 18.06
N MET A 678 26.80 -19.34 17.87
CA MET A 678 25.65 -19.62 17.01
C MET A 678 24.36 -19.08 17.63
N PHE A 679 23.47 -18.56 16.80
CA PHE A 679 22.14 -18.15 17.25
C PHE A 679 21.27 -19.36 17.57
N SER A 680 20.51 -19.27 18.66
CA SER A 680 19.48 -20.26 18.95
C SER A 680 18.27 -20.07 18.02
N PRO A 681 17.48 -21.13 17.78
CA PRO A 681 16.25 -21.04 16.99
C PRO A 681 15.31 -19.94 17.47
N LYS A 682 15.26 -19.69 18.80
CA LYS A 682 14.43 -18.62 19.39
C LYS A 682 14.76 -17.24 18.83
N VAL A 683 16.03 -16.95 18.56
CA VAL A 683 16.47 -15.68 17.99
C VAL A 683 16.10 -15.62 16.50
N LEU A 684 16.38 -16.70 15.76
CA LEU A 684 16.13 -16.78 14.31
C LEU A 684 14.63 -16.74 13.96
N ASP A 685 13.77 -17.36 14.79
CA ASP A 685 12.31 -17.33 14.59
C ASP A 685 11.75 -15.90 14.72
N ARG A 686 12.36 -15.08 15.57
CA ARG A 686 11.93 -13.71 15.87
C ARG A 686 12.54 -12.66 14.94
N ALA A 687 13.62 -12.99 14.25
CA ALA A 687 14.23 -12.10 13.27
C ALA A 687 13.90 -12.51 11.83
N PHE A 688 14.13 -11.61 10.89
CA PHE A 688 14.30 -11.96 9.48
C PHE A 688 15.80 -11.94 9.14
N THR A 689 16.33 -13.02 8.58
CA THR A 689 17.77 -13.13 8.28
C THR A 689 18.03 -12.85 6.80
N ILE A 690 18.97 -11.94 6.51
CA ILE A 690 19.36 -11.54 5.16
C ILE A 690 20.86 -11.79 5.00
N GLU A 691 21.23 -12.59 4.01
CA GLU A 691 22.61 -12.95 3.73
C GLU A 691 23.23 -12.05 2.65
N PHE A 692 24.44 -11.58 2.91
CA PHE A 692 25.27 -10.77 2.01
C PHE A 692 26.43 -11.63 1.52
N ASP A 693 26.17 -12.40 0.46
CA ASP A 693 27.07 -13.40 -0.15
C ASP A 693 27.74 -12.93 -1.46
N ARG A 694 27.18 -11.91 -2.12
CA ARG A 694 27.60 -11.48 -3.46
C ARG A 694 28.69 -10.41 -3.45
N VAL A 695 29.88 -10.79 -3.90
CA VAL A 695 30.96 -9.86 -4.28
C VAL A 695 30.91 -9.60 -5.79
N ASP A 696 30.51 -8.40 -6.20
CA ASP A 696 30.53 -8.00 -7.61
C ASP A 696 31.93 -7.46 -8.01
N LEU A 697 32.76 -8.35 -8.55
CA LEU A 697 34.12 -8.03 -8.99
C LEU A 697 34.16 -7.07 -10.20
N ALA A 698 33.10 -6.97 -11.00
CA ALA A 698 33.07 -6.07 -12.15
C ALA A 698 33.10 -4.59 -11.71
N ARG A 699 32.58 -4.31 -10.51
CA ARG A 699 32.46 -2.95 -9.93
C ARG A 699 33.69 -2.48 -9.16
N ILE A 700 34.67 -3.36 -8.87
CA ILE A 700 35.96 -2.97 -8.24
C ILE A 700 36.73 -1.97 -9.12
N SER A 701 36.63 -2.12 -10.45
CA SER A 701 37.30 -1.24 -11.43
C SER A 701 36.87 0.23 -11.35
N HIS A 702 35.72 0.53 -10.74
CA HIS A 702 35.16 1.89 -10.61
C HIS A 702 35.58 2.60 -9.32
N LYS A 703 36.03 1.87 -8.29
CA LYS A 703 36.55 2.42 -7.02
C LYS A 703 38.09 2.52 -6.98
N MET A 704 38.80 1.89 -7.92
CA MET A 704 40.27 1.95 -8.03
C MET A 704 40.78 2.93 -9.10
N LYS A 705 39.88 3.67 -9.74
CA LYS A 705 40.19 4.90 -10.49
C LYS A 705 39.78 6.09 -9.64
#